data_AF-A0A956XZV2-F1
#
_entry.id   AF-A0A956XZV2-F1
#
_cell.length_a   1.000
_cell.length_b   1.000
_cell.length_c   1.000
_cell.angle_alpha   90.00
_cell.angle_beta   90.00
_cell.angle_gamma   90.00
#
_symmetry.space_group_name_H-M   'P 1'
#
loop_
_entity.id
_entity.type
_entity.pdbx_description
1 polymer ?
#
loop_
_entity_poly.entity_id
_entity_poly.type
_entity_poly.pdbx_seq_one_letter_code
_entity_poly.pdbx_strand_id
1 'polypeptide(L)'
;WFLNMLVLALAAVLLVPVMAQDTITLVPFEDETFGIQGLMPEGWVTLAPGSISPDGGLTVLVQQAAPGVTPEQLLQALAPTLMLAETPEPVEQIEGDGLTWDVYFVEVEVQGMTILVDLALSEGDGATYLVLLQASAEQYETLHFDVFEPVLVAYAPLGADNSGEPEATAAPEEAQNIYTDPNGLYEVEIPTNWTLEEGDGYIALVGPEGDLSYSILTLETDDLTASIDDAWAIFGVPEGLDTNYDDDMYEHIQDQVILDQAGVEDVVVVTYEDGTNDDERIVQLVSQLYDGVGYYAMVQGDVSALQRRLAQLQIINGSFKILAIEEDDLTGVEPNEVTPELLAELESFIEQAMQEWEVPGVAVAIVNGDEILYSSGFGTRTLGEEAPVSADTLMMIGSTTKSMTTTVMGMLVDEGKLDWDEPVRNVLPEFQVLDEDLSETITIANLACACTGVPRRDLELIFNANDLTAEGVIESLSTFEFFTDFGEAFQYSNQLVATAGYVAAAANGGEFGDLYDAYLNMMQTRLFDPLGMDHTIIDQSDLAQFDDVATSYGLNVYGDLVENPLAIEYFAVPIAPAGAVWSTADDMAQYIMLLLNDGVDAAGEQLVSDASLQRVWTPGVAMSANANYGLGWIIEDWKGLELISHGGNTLGFSSELGFIRDADLGIVVLTNAQASSAPGAIARRFMELVYGVEDSDIIFPSQIDQTESEQTRQEFYDTLVKQASDDAIAQFTGDYTNEALGDMVISVNEDGELVADMGEFATPIWLTTDEDADPNTYIMELPPLAGLGYVFAVADDGTVTVTIGAGLVEYTFTKTAQ
;
A
#
# COMPACT_ATOMS: atom_id res chain seq x y z
N TRP A 1 7.29 -9.30 -22.30
CA TRP A 1 6.30 -8.19 -22.14
C TRP A 1 5.76 -7.98 -20.72
N PHE A 2 4.99 -8.90 -20.09
CA PHE A 2 4.40 -8.63 -18.76
C PHE A 2 5.48 -8.40 -17.68
N LEU A 3 6.60 -9.13 -17.79
CA LEU A 3 7.81 -8.86 -17.02
C LEU A 3 8.38 -7.46 -17.32
N ASN A 4 8.52 -7.08 -18.60
CA ASN A 4 8.96 -5.73 -19.00
C ASN A 4 8.03 -4.62 -18.44
N MET A 5 6.71 -4.83 -18.39
CA MET A 5 5.80 -3.87 -17.74
C MET A 5 5.95 -3.85 -16.21
N LEU A 6 6.22 -4.99 -15.57
CA LEU A 6 6.56 -5.02 -14.14
C LEU A 6 7.91 -4.32 -13.86
N VAL A 7 8.86 -4.45 -14.79
CA VAL A 7 10.20 -3.83 -14.80
C VAL A 7 10.14 -2.32 -15.05
N LEU A 8 9.29 -1.86 -15.97
CA LEU A 8 9.02 -0.45 -16.22
C LEU A 8 8.21 0.17 -15.08
N ALA A 9 7.29 -0.60 -14.46
CA ALA A 9 6.64 -0.20 -13.23
C ALA A 9 7.63 -0.14 -12.05
N LEU A 10 8.62 -1.02 -11.98
CA LEU A 10 9.73 -0.95 -11.03
C LEU A 10 10.64 0.25 -11.29
N ALA A 11 10.98 0.52 -12.54
CA ALA A 11 11.72 1.73 -12.92
C ALA A 11 10.94 2.99 -12.50
N ALA A 12 9.64 3.05 -12.75
CA ALA A 12 8.78 4.14 -12.28
C ALA A 12 8.69 4.20 -10.74
N VAL A 13 8.57 3.07 -10.03
CA VAL A 13 8.54 3.01 -8.56
C VAL A 13 9.87 3.42 -7.92
N LEU A 14 10.99 3.22 -8.62
CA LEU A 14 12.33 3.55 -8.15
C LEU A 14 12.82 4.94 -8.65
N LEU A 15 12.17 5.52 -9.66
CA LEU A 15 12.37 6.90 -10.11
C LEU A 15 11.43 7.91 -9.44
N VAL A 16 10.22 7.50 -9.04
CA VAL A 16 9.25 8.38 -8.40
C VAL A 16 9.43 8.33 -6.88
N PRO A 17 9.60 9.48 -6.19
CA PRO A 17 9.46 9.54 -4.74
C PRO A 17 7.98 9.39 -4.38
N VAL A 18 7.57 8.17 -4.01
CA VAL A 18 6.23 7.90 -3.46
C VAL A 18 6.26 8.20 -1.96
N MET A 19 5.17 8.79 -1.45
CA MET A 19 5.15 9.51 -0.18
C MET A 19 4.67 8.60 0.97
N ALA A 20 5.19 8.84 2.18
CA ALA A 20 6.00 7.87 2.94
C ALA A 20 5.39 6.99 4.27
N GLN A 21 5.45 6.76 5.67
CA GLN A 21 6.08 6.93 7.11
C GLN A 21 5.79 5.70 8.09
N ASP A 22 6.37 5.58 9.33
CA ASP A 22 6.09 4.60 10.48
C ASP A 22 6.06 5.27 11.93
N THR A 23 6.21 4.76 13.20
CA THR A 23 6.72 3.51 13.91
C THR A 23 5.99 3.13 15.30
N ILE A 24 6.66 2.76 16.45
CA ILE A 24 6.12 2.22 17.76
C ILE A 24 6.63 2.94 19.07
N THR A 25 5.80 3.07 20.13
CA THR A 25 6.05 3.90 21.37
C THR A 25 6.07 3.21 22.78
N LEU A 26 6.87 3.76 23.72
CA LEU A 26 6.95 3.41 25.17
C LEU A 26 6.48 4.52 26.15
N VAL A 27 6.02 4.16 27.36
CA VAL A 27 5.53 5.09 28.41
C VAL A 27 6.08 4.82 29.84
N PRO A 28 6.06 5.82 30.77
CA PRO A 28 6.52 5.65 32.15
C PRO A 28 5.65 4.74 33.05
N PHE A 29 6.30 4.03 33.99
CA PHE A 29 5.70 3.08 34.93
C PHE A 29 6.20 3.28 36.38
N GLU A 30 5.32 3.13 37.38
CA GLU A 30 5.64 3.12 38.82
C GLU A 30 4.92 1.98 39.56
N ASP A 31 5.59 1.30 40.49
CA ASP A 31 4.98 0.31 41.39
C ASP A 31 5.33 0.60 42.87
N GLU A 32 4.36 1.15 43.63
CA GLU A 32 4.47 1.39 45.09
C GLU A 32 4.61 0.09 45.93
N THR A 33 4.24 -1.07 45.39
CA THR A 33 4.26 -2.37 46.11
C THR A 33 5.69 -2.90 46.23
N PHE A 34 6.46 -2.77 45.15
CA PHE A 34 7.88 -3.12 45.10
C PHE A 34 8.80 -1.94 45.40
N GLY A 35 8.31 -0.70 45.22
CA GLY A 35 9.09 0.52 45.43
C GLY A 35 10.06 0.78 44.28
N ILE A 36 9.56 0.70 43.05
CA ILE A 36 10.33 0.85 41.80
C ILE A 36 9.61 1.76 40.80
N GLN A 37 10.39 2.32 39.87
CA GLN A 37 9.94 3.14 38.74
C GLN A 37 10.73 2.73 37.48
N GLY A 38 10.16 2.90 36.29
CA GLY A 38 10.76 2.48 35.02
C GLY A 38 9.90 2.85 33.81
N LEU A 39 10.01 2.07 32.74
CA LEU A 39 9.17 2.17 31.53
C LEU A 39 8.27 0.93 31.37
N MET A 40 7.28 1.02 30.50
CA MET A 40 6.54 -0.12 29.91
C MET A 40 6.03 0.31 28.52
N PRO A 41 5.69 -0.60 27.60
CA PRO A 41 5.15 -0.21 26.30
C PRO A 41 3.76 0.43 26.42
N GLU A 42 3.40 1.31 25.47
CA GLU A 42 2.07 1.89 25.48
C GLU A 42 0.98 0.83 25.21
N GLY A 43 -0.22 1.05 25.74
CA GLY A 43 -1.33 0.08 25.70
C GLY A 43 -1.20 -1.14 26.62
N TRP A 44 0.02 -1.53 27.03
CA TRP A 44 0.22 -2.76 27.83
C TRP A 44 -0.39 -2.67 29.24
N VAL A 45 -1.03 -3.76 29.67
CA VAL A 45 -1.82 -3.84 30.90
C VAL A 45 -1.09 -4.52 32.06
N THR A 46 -1.21 -3.94 33.26
CA THR A 46 -0.64 -4.50 34.50
C THR A 46 -1.47 -5.69 35.00
N LEU A 47 -0.98 -6.91 34.78
CA LEU A 47 -1.61 -8.17 35.22
C LEU A 47 -1.57 -8.37 36.74
N ALA A 48 -0.47 -7.93 37.36
CA ALA A 48 -0.21 -7.98 38.79
C ALA A 48 0.85 -6.90 39.15
N PRO A 49 1.03 -6.52 40.42
CA PRO A 49 2.13 -5.65 40.81
C PRO A 49 3.45 -6.14 40.24
N GLY A 50 4.19 -5.25 39.56
CA GLY A 50 5.41 -5.57 38.84
C GLY A 50 5.27 -6.65 37.75
N SER A 51 4.14 -6.74 37.04
CA SER A 51 3.95 -7.67 35.90
C SER A 51 2.95 -7.10 34.88
N ILE A 52 3.38 -7.00 33.63
CA ILE A 52 2.81 -6.18 32.55
C ILE A 52 2.80 -7.02 31.25
N SER A 53 1.83 -6.85 30.37
CA SER A 53 1.65 -7.65 29.14
C SER A 53 0.74 -6.90 28.16
N PRO A 54 0.85 -7.07 26.82
CA PRO A 54 -0.04 -6.39 25.88
C PRO A 54 -1.51 -6.81 26.08
N ASP A 55 -1.74 -8.12 26.22
CA ASP A 55 -3.06 -8.76 26.19
C ASP A 55 -3.34 -9.64 27.44
N GLY A 56 -2.29 -10.03 28.17
CA GLY A 56 -2.34 -11.05 29.23
C GLY A 56 -2.02 -12.48 28.76
N GLY A 57 -1.45 -12.63 27.56
CA GLY A 57 -1.11 -13.89 26.92
C GLY A 57 0.24 -14.47 27.33
N LEU A 58 1.03 -14.91 26.34
CA LEU A 58 2.37 -15.49 26.56
C LEU A 58 3.43 -14.43 26.83
N THR A 59 3.28 -13.25 26.23
CA THR A 59 4.25 -12.15 26.32
C THR A 59 4.07 -11.36 27.60
N VAL A 60 5.10 -11.31 28.46
CA VAL A 60 5.04 -10.69 29.80
C VAL A 60 6.35 -10.01 30.16
N LEU A 61 6.28 -8.73 30.51
CA LEU A 61 7.34 -7.96 31.16
C LEU A 61 7.11 -7.92 32.67
N VAL A 62 8.06 -8.40 33.45
CA VAL A 62 8.05 -8.42 34.93
C VAL A 62 9.10 -7.46 35.45
N GLN A 63 8.75 -6.62 36.42
CA GLN A 63 9.65 -5.64 37.06
C GLN A 63 9.43 -5.68 38.57
N GLN A 64 10.39 -6.20 39.36
CA GLN A 64 10.18 -6.45 40.80
C GLN A 64 11.45 -6.28 41.66
N ALA A 65 11.26 -5.98 42.95
CA ALA A 65 12.34 -5.88 43.94
C ALA A 65 12.20 -6.92 45.07
N ALA A 66 13.33 -7.51 45.49
CA ALA A 66 13.41 -8.56 46.51
C ALA A 66 14.32 -8.16 47.70
N PRO A 67 13.82 -7.40 48.70
CA PRO A 67 14.61 -6.94 49.84
C PRO A 67 15.19 -8.09 50.70
N GLY A 68 16.50 -8.06 50.93
CA GLY A 68 17.21 -9.02 51.78
C GLY A 68 17.40 -10.42 51.17
N VAL A 69 17.11 -10.60 49.89
CA VAL A 69 17.50 -11.74 49.05
C VAL A 69 18.75 -11.33 48.24
N THR A 70 19.58 -12.30 47.84
CA THR A 70 20.73 -12.05 46.94
C THR A 70 20.44 -12.62 45.54
N PRO A 71 21.10 -12.17 44.46
CA PRO A 71 20.81 -12.64 43.10
C PRO A 71 20.88 -14.18 42.98
N GLU A 72 21.94 -14.80 43.51
CA GLU A 72 22.12 -16.26 43.56
C GLU A 72 20.98 -17.01 44.30
N GLN A 73 20.29 -16.37 45.25
CA GLN A 73 19.14 -16.94 45.95
C GLN A 73 17.83 -16.74 45.19
N LEU A 74 17.69 -15.61 44.48
CA LEU A 74 16.52 -15.33 43.65
C LEU A 74 16.51 -16.23 42.40
N LEU A 75 17.65 -16.39 41.74
CA LEU A 75 17.80 -17.30 40.60
C LEU A 75 17.52 -18.77 41.00
N GLN A 76 17.98 -19.21 42.19
CA GLN A 76 17.62 -20.54 42.74
C GLN A 76 16.12 -20.69 43.09
N ALA A 77 15.40 -19.59 43.33
CA ALA A 77 13.95 -19.61 43.56
C ALA A 77 13.14 -19.59 42.25
N LEU A 78 13.68 -18.98 41.18
CA LEU A 78 13.06 -18.89 39.86
C LEU A 78 13.34 -20.13 38.99
N ALA A 79 14.46 -20.82 39.18
CA ALA A 79 14.84 -21.99 38.39
C ALA A 79 13.74 -23.07 38.22
N PRO A 80 12.92 -23.42 39.23
CA PRO A 80 11.81 -24.36 39.05
C PRO A 80 10.66 -23.83 38.18
N THR A 81 10.52 -22.51 38.04
CA THR A 81 9.51 -21.85 37.20
C THR A 81 9.99 -21.79 35.75
N LEU A 82 11.24 -21.38 35.54
CA LEU A 82 11.93 -21.34 34.24
C LEU A 82 12.42 -22.72 33.75
N MET A 83 11.98 -23.79 34.42
CA MET A 83 12.32 -25.21 34.14
C MET A 83 13.83 -25.55 34.12
N LEU A 84 14.67 -24.65 34.62
CA LEU A 84 16.13 -24.73 34.63
C LEU A 84 16.65 -25.94 35.44
N ALA A 85 17.47 -26.76 34.79
CA ALA A 85 18.07 -27.96 35.40
C ALA A 85 19.34 -27.65 36.23
N GLU A 86 20.09 -26.64 35.83
CA GLU A 86 21.24 -26.07 36.55
C GLU A 86 21.14 -24.53 36.47
N THR A 87 21.91 -23.82 37.31
CA THR A 87 21.96 -22.35 37.34
C THR A 87 22.64 -21.82 36.07
N PRO A 88 21.98 -20.98 35.24
CA PRO A 88 22.65 -20.32 34.11
C PRO A 88 23.69 -19.31 34.61
N GLU A 89 24.72 -19.11 33.81
CA GLU A 89 25.68 -18.00 33.94
C GLU A 89 25.13 -16.81 33.12
N PRO A 90 25.45 -15.55 33.46
CA PRO A 90 24.99 -14.41 32.68
C PRO A 90 25.63 -14.38 31.30
N VAL A 91 24.88 -13.94 30.29
CA VAL A 91 25.35 -13.79 28.91
C VAL A 91 26.06 -12.46 28.70
N GLU A 92 25.64 -11.41 29.41
CA GLU A 92 26.19 -10.05 29.32
C GLU A 92 25.96 -9.21 30.59
N GLN A 93 26.33 -7.93 30.54
CA GLN A 93 26.01 -6.94 31.58
C GLN A 93 25.58 -5.60 30.98
N ILE A 94 24.46 -5.06 31.45
CA ILE A 94 23.89 -3.76 31.02
C ILE A 94 23.96 -2.75 32.18
N GLU A 95 24.32 -1.49 31.90
CA GLU A 95 24.51 -0.44 32.91
C GLU A 95 23.35 0.58 32.82
N GLY A 96 22.41 0.53 33.79
CA GLY A 96 21.29 1.49 33.91
C GLY A 96 21.58 2.63 34.91
N ASP A 97 20.56 3.43 35.26
CA ASP A 97 20.72 4.58 36.17
C ASP A 97 21.00 4.16 37.64
N GLY A 98 22.28 3.88 37.91
CA GLY A 98 22.79 3.49 39.24
C GLY A 98 22.72 2.00 39.55
N LEU A 99 22.27 1.16 38.61
CA LEU A 99 22.22 -0.30 38.71
C LEU A 99 22.96 -0.96 37.54
N THR A 100 23.90 -1.85 37.85
CA THR A 100 24.52 -2.76 36.87
C THR A 100 23.74 -4.07 36.87
N TRP A 101 23.23 -4.48 35.70
CA TRP A 101 22.42 -5.68 35.51
C TRP A 101 23.26 -6.84 34.98
N ASP A 102 23.25 -7.98 35.66
CA ASP A 102 23.66 -9.27 35.08
C ASP A 102 22.46 -9.82 34.29
N VAL A 103 22.58 -10.03 32.98
CA VAL A 103 21.50 -10.53 32.10
C VAL A 103 21.69 -12.02 31.81
N TYR A 104 20.61 -12.79 31.88
CA TYR A 104 20.57 -14.25 31.72
C TYR A 104 19.47 -14.63 30.71
N PHE A 105 19.87 -15.07 29.51
CA PHE A 105 18.95 -15.62 28.52
C PHE A 105 18.59 -17.09 28.82
N VAL A 106 17.31 -17.46 28.67
CA VAL A 106 16.78 -18.80 28.92
C VAL A 106 15.71 -19.19 27.88
N GLU A 107 16.03 -20.22 27.09
CA GLU A 107 15.08 -20.91 26.21
C GLU A 107 14.22 -21.91 27.02
N VAL A 108 12.88 -21.80 26.96
CA VAL A 108 11.93 -22.63 27.71
C VAL A 108 10.91 -23.30 26.79
N GLU A 109 11.00 -24.63 26.68
CA GLU A 109 10.05 -25.45 25.94
C GLU A 109 8.71 -25.64 26.68
N VAL A 110 7.64 -24.98 26.23
CA VAL A 110 6.32 -25.04 26.85
C VAL A 110 5.29 -25.59 25.86
N GLN A 111 4.81 -26.81 26.14
CA GLN A 111 3.81 -27.54 25.33
C GLN A 111 4.19 -27.82 23.87
N GLY A 112 5.44 -27.55 23.48
CA GLY A 112 5.95 -27.69 22.10
C GLY A 112 6.11 -26.35 21.36
N MET A 113 6.03 -25.23 22.08
CA MET A 113 6.42 -23.90 21.62
C MET A 113 7.70 -23.48 22.34
N THR A 114 8.64 -22.90 21.62
CA THR A 114 9.85 -22.29 22.18
C THR A 114 9.48 -20.90 22.71
N ILE A 115 9.56 -20.74 24.03
CA ILE A 115 9.40 -19.44 24.70
C ILE A 115 10.80 -18.93 25.04
N LEU A 116 11.09 -17.69 24.69
CA LEU A 116 12.37 -17.04 24.98
C LEU A 116 12.19 -16.11 26.18
N VAL A 117 13.16 -16.15 27.11
CA VAL A 117 13.09 -15.43 28.38
C VAL A 117 14.43 -14.76 28.67
N ASP A 118 14.40 -13.43 28.78
CA ASP A 118 15.48 -12.70 29.43
C ASP A 118 15.18 -12.49 30.91
N LEU A 119 16.22 -12.57 31.72
CA LEU A 119 16.18 -12.30 33.14
C LEU A 119 17.38 -11.43 33.51
N ALA A 120 17.13 -10.17 33.85
CA ALA A 120 18.14 -9.26 34.39
C ALA A 120 18.07 -9.20 35.92
N LEU A 121 19.22 -9.27 36.59
CA LEU A 121 19.34 -9.11 38.05
C LEU A 121 20.37 -8.05 38.43
N SER A 122 20.05 -7.20 39.41
CA SER A 122 21.00 -6.25 40.01
C SER A 122 20.91 -6.25 41.54
N GLU A 123 22.01 -5.98 42.27
CA GLU A 123 22.01 -5.87 43.75
C GLU A 123 22.28 -4.42 44.20
N GLY A 124 21.25 -3.75 44.72
CA GLY A 124 21.30 -2.34 45.15
C GLY A 124 20.55 -2.11 46.46
N ASP A 125 21.07 -1.20 47.30
CA ASP A 125 20.51 -0.74 48.60
C ASP A 125 19.98 -1.82 49.59
N GLY A 126 20.40 -3.07 49.41
CA GLY A 126 20.00 -4.22 50.25
C GLY A 126 18.81 -5.02 49.71
N ALA A 127 18.46 -4.84 48.43
CA ALA A 127 17.56 -5.69 47.67
C ALA A 127 18.26 -6.26 46.42
N THR A 128 17.71 -7.33 45.87
CA THR A 128 17.93 -7.68 44.46
C THR A 128 16.78 -7.11 43.64
N TYR A 129 17.09 -6.36 42.59
CA TYR A 129 16.14 -5.92 41.57
C TYR A 129 16.12 -6.95 40.44
N LEU A 130 14.95 -7.10 39.82
CA LEU A 130 14.68 -8.04 38.75
C LEU A 130 13.87 -7.33 37.65
N VAL A 131 14.30 -7.53 36.41
CA VAL A 131 13.45 -7.42 35.22
C VAL A 131 13.47 -8.77 34.51
N LEU A 132 12.33 -9.19 33.96
CA LEU A 132 12.24 -10.38 33.13
C LEU A 132 11.29 -10.10 31.97
N LEU A 133 11.74 -10.31 30.75
CA LEU A 133 10.87 -10.41 29.58
C LEU A 133 10.66 -11.89 29.25
N GLN A 134 9.42 -12.27 28.97
CA GLN A 134 9.06 -13.53 28.36
C GLN A 134 8.31 -13.21 27.05
N ALA A 135 8.68 -13.86 25.95
CA ALA A 135 8.04 -13.69 24.64
C ALA A 135 7.99 -15.02 23.85
N SER A 136 7.17 -15.07 22.79
CA SER A 136 7.36 -16.08 21.72
C SER A 136 8.67 -15.81 20.99
N ALA A 137 9.28 -16.81 20.37
CA ALA A 137 10.51 -16.61 19.58
C ALA A 137 10.33 -15.61 18.41
N GLU A 138 9.10 -15.49 17.91
CA GLU A 138 8.62 -14.57 16.89
C GLU A 138 8.62 -13.10 17.35
N GLN A 139 8.08 -12.82 18.55
CA GLN A 139 8.06 -11.46 19.13
C GLN A 139 9.35 -11.12 19.90
N TYR A 140 10.27 -12.07 20.06
CA TYR A 140 11.35 -11.95 21.04
C TYR A 140 12.36 -10.85 20.70
N GLU A 141 12.88 -10.76 19.47
CA GLU A 141 13.96 -9.80 19.19
C GLU A 141 13.47 -8.34 19.21
N THR A 142 12.32 -8.05 18.60
CA THR A 142 11.60 -6.77 18.74
C THR A 142 11.42 -6.40 20.22
N LEU A 143 10.85 -7.28 21.03
CA LEU A 143 10.61 -6.97 22.45
C LEU A 143 11.89 -6.95 23.29
N HIS A 144 12.96 -7.63 22.89
CA HIS A 144 14.25 -7.60 23.56
C HIS A 144 14.88 -6.19 23.42
N PHE A 145 14.97 -5.69 22.18
CA PHE A 145 15.58 -4.38 21.90
C PHE A 145 14.65 -3.20 22.19
N ASP A 146 13.37 -3.30 21.84
CA ASP A 146 12.43 -2.17 21.94
C ASP A 146 11.75 -2.08 23.31
N VAL A 147 11.78 -3.15 24.11
CA VAL A 147 11.13 -3.18 25.44
C VAL A 147 12.06 -3.59 26.57
N PHE A 148 12.83 -4.67 26.46
CA PHE A 148 13.62 -5.17 27.58
C PHE A 148 14.83 -4.27 27.89
N GLU A 149 15.71 -3.99 26.92
CA GLU A 149 16.87 -3.11 27.15
C GLU A 149 16.49 -1.70 27.64
N PRO A 150 15.52 -0.97 27.03
CA PRO A 150 15.13 0.37 27.48
C PRO A 150 14.57 0.37 28.91
N VAL A 151 13.84 -0.69 29.29
CA VAL A 151 13.37 -0.89 30.65
C VAL A 151 14.52 -1.10 31.63
N LEU A 152 15.58 -1.86 31.29
CA LEU A 152 16.76 -2.01 32.16
C LEU A 152 17.49 -0.68 32.40
N VAL A 153 17.59 0.15 31.38
CA VAL A 153 18.26 1.46 31.45
C VAL A 153 17.47 2.43 32.34
N ALA A 154 16.13 2.45 32.20
CA ALA A 154 15.24 3.38 32.91
C ALA A 154 14.84 2.92 34.33
N TYR A 155 15.03 1.65 34.69
CA TYR A 155 14.60 1.09 35.97
C TYR A 155 15.39 1.67 37.15
N ALA A 156 14.66 2.23 38.13
CA ALA A 156 15.23 2.80 39.35
C ALA A 156 14.40 2.50 40.62
N PRO A 157 14.98 2.63 41.83
CA PRO A 157 14.23 2.59 43.08
C PRO A 157 13.32 3.82 43.24
N LEU A 158 12.05 3.61 43.59
CA LEU A 158 11.04 4.66 43.68
C LEU A 158 11.38 5.70 44.76
N GLY A 159 11.50 6.96 44.34
CA GLY A 159 11.97 8.05 45.19
C GLY A 159 13.48 8.33 45.14
N ALA A 160 14.19 7.82 44.12
CA ALA A 160 15.40 8.46 43.62
C ALA A 160 15.11 9.93 43.20
N ASP A 161 16.10 10.82 43.29
CA ASP A 161 15.92 12.28 43.18
C ASP A 161 15.89 12.77 41.70
N ASN A 162 15.06 12.12 40.87
CA ASN A 162 14.91 12.43 39.45
C ASN A 162 13.97 13.62 39.28
N SER A 163 14.47 14.82 39.60
CA SER A 163 13.69 16.06 39.68
C SER A 163 13.41 16.71 38.32
N GLY A 164 12.84 15.94 37.38
CA GLY A 164 12.27 16.43 36.12
C GLY A 164 10.76 16.20 36.11
N GLU A 165 9.97 17.24 35.88
CA GLU A 165 8.54 17.08 35.60
C GLU A 165 8.40 16.65 34.12
N PRO A 166 7.58 15.65 33.78
CA PRO A 166 7.17 15.46 32.40
C PRO A 166 6.27 16.65 32.02
N GLU A 167 6.77 17.53 31.16
CA GLU A 167 5.90 18.34 30.31
C GLU A 167 5.14 17.39 29.36
N ALA A 168 4.08 17.87 28.71
CA ALA A 168 3.50 17.12 27.60
C ALA A 168 4.49 17.17 26.43
N THR A 169 5.35 16.15 26.35
CA THR A 169 6.16 15.89 25.16
C THR A 169 5.23 15.58 23.98
N ALA A 170 5.73 15.81 22.77
CA ALA A 170 5.15 15.19 21.58
C ALA A 170 5.30 13.66 21.67
N ALA A 171 4.99 12.95 20.57
CA ALA A 171 5.58 11.64 20.35
C ALA A 171 7.09 11.71 20.66
N PRO A 172 7.65 10.74 21.41
CA PRO A 172 9.09 10.71 21.59
C PRO A 172 9.73 10.64 20.20
N GLU A 173 10.81 11.38 19.97
CA GLU A 173 11.60 11.23 18.74
C GLU A 173 12.03 9.77 18.64
N GLU A 174 11.36 9.02 17.75
CA GLU A 174 11.72 7.65 17.46
C GLU A 174 13.16 7.67 16.94
N ALA A 175 13.97 6.71 17.38
CA ALA A 175 15.24 6.47 16.73
C ALA A 175 14.93 5.82 15.39
N GLN A 176 14.52 6.66 14.42
CA GLN A 176 14.18 6.28 13.05
C GLN A 176 15.20 5.25 12.58
N ASN A 177 14.76 4.15 11.96
CA ASN A 177 15.64 3.08 11.52
C ASN A 177 16.39 3.49 10.23
N ILE A 178 16.90 4.72 10.22
CA ILE A 178 17.55 5.40 9.11
C ILE A 178 19.05 5.11 9.19
N TYR A 179 19.56 4.51 8.12
CA TYR A 179 20.97 4.53 7.84
C TYR A 179 21.36 5.92 7.30
N THR A 180 22.17 6.66 8.06
CA THR A 180 22.88 7.84 7.55
C THR A 180 24.28 7.44 7.07
N ASP A 181 24.66 7.81 5.86
CA ASP A 181 26.01 7.54 5.34
C ASP A 181 27.11 8.14 6.24
N PRO A 182 28.18 7.39 6.60
CA PRO A 182 29.28 7.88 7.44
C PRO A 182 30.05 9.11 6.95
N ASN A 183 29.87 9.53 5.69
CA ASN A 183 30.45 10.75 5.12
C ASN A 183 29.44 11.93 5.10
N GLY A 184 28.15 11.66 5.35
CA GLY A 184 27.06 12.62 5.31
C GLY A 184 26.57 12.93 3.90
N LEU A 185 26.60 11.95 2.99
CA LEU A 185 26.14 12.12 1.60
C LEU A 185 24.63 11.87 1.44
N TYR A 186 24.12 10.80 2.05
CA TYR A 186 22.71 10.42 1.97
C TYR A 186 22.21 9.82 3.29
N GLU A 187 20.90 9.70 3.41
CA GLU A 187 20.23 8.85 4.40
C GLU A 187 19.11 8.04 3.74
N VAL A 188 18.71 6.92 4.37
CA VAL A 188 17.66 6.00 3.89
C VAL A 188 17.07 5.19 5.04
N GLU A 189 15.77 4.89 5.00
CA GLU A 189 15.09 4.08 6.01
C GLU A 189 15.24 2.57 5.75
N ILE A 190 15.38 1.80 6.82
CA ILE A 190 15.44 0.34 6.84
C ILE A 190 14.06 -0.19 7.25
N PRO A 191 13.25 -0.78 6.35
CA PRO A 191 11.88 -1.18 6.65
C PRO A 191 11.76 -2.24 7.73
N THR A 192 10.56 -2.36 8.31
CA THR A 192 10.18 -3.39 9.28
C THR A 192 10.60 -4.79 8.83
N ASN A 193 11.36 -5.49 9.69
CA ASN A 193 11.96 -6.80 9.47
C ASN A 193 13.07 -6.90 8.39
N TRP A 194 13.55 -5.80 7.80
CA TRP A 194 14.70 -5.83 6.88
C TRP A 194 16.04 -5.77 7.64
N THR A 195 17.05 -6.44 7.10
CA THR A 195 18.41 -6.50 7.67
C THR A 195 19.38 -5.61 6.89
N LEU A 196 20.13 -4.74 7.60
CA LEU A 196 21.24 -3.99 7.04
C LEU A 196 22.54 -4.83 7.06
N GLU A 197 23.14 -5.08 5.89
CA GLU A 197 24.48 -5.66 5.74
C GLU A 197 25.48 -4.63 5.19
N GLU A 198 26.68 -4.55 5.79
CA GLU A 198 27.80 -3.75 5.27
C GLU A 198 28.66 -4.56 4.28
N GLY A 199 28.74 -4.09 3.03
CA GLY A 199 29.63 -4.61 1.98
C GLY A 199 31.00 -3.90 1.94
N ASP A 200 31.86 -4.31 0.99
CA ASP A 200 33.21 -3.74 0.79
C ASP A 200 33.14 -2.39 0.00
N GLY A 201 32.32 -1.44 0.50
CA GLY A 201 32.12 -0.10 -0.08
C GLY A 201 30.66 0.28 -0.37
N TYR A 202 29.70 -0.59 -0.09
CA TYR A 202 28.26 -0.40 -0.28
C TYR A 202 27.49 -0.94 0.94
N ILE A 203 26.22 -0.60 1.09
CA ILE A 203 25.30 -1.28 2.03
C ILE A 203 24.27 -2.11 1.27
N ALA A 204 23.72 -3.15 1.89
CA ALA A 204 22.56 -3.89 1.39
C ALA A 204 21.47 -3.97 2.45
N LEU A 205 20.26 -3.54 2.09
CA LEU A 205 19.04 -3.82 2.83
C LEU A 205 18.47 -5.13 2.28
N VAL A 206 18.37 -6.15 3.13
CA VAL A 206 17.93 -7.50 2.75
C VAL A 206 16.54 -7.76 3.35
N GLY A 207 15.59 -8.16 2.51
CA GLY A 207 14.23 -8.49 2.95
C GLY A 207 14.19 -9.75 3.83
N PRO A 208 13.17 -9.90 4.71
CA PRO A 208 13.16 -10.92 5.76
C PRO A 208 13.21 -12.37 5.25
N GLU A 209 12.74 -12.66 4.03
CA GLU A 209 12.87 -14.01 3.44
C GLU A 209 14.25 -14.28 2.82
N GLY A 210 15.07 -13.26 2.61
CA GLY A 210 16.39 -13.36 1.96
C GLY A 210 16.36 -13.56 0.43
N ASP A 211 15.19 -13.45 -0.20
CA ASP A 211 14.97 -13.56 -1.65
C ASP A 211 14.85 -12.18 -2.36
N LEU A 212 15.03 -11.08 -1.60
CA LEU A 212 15.06 -9.70 -2.09
C LEU A 212 16.12 -8.87 -1.36
N SER A 213 16.74 -7.95 -2.09
CA SER A 213 17.73 -7.00 -1.58
C SER A 213 17.72 -5.67 -2.34
N TYR A 214 18.04 -4.58 -1.64
CA TYR A 214 18.23 -3.23 -2.18
C TYR A 214 19.60 -2.74 -1.69
N SER A 215 20.55 -2.51 -2.60
CA SER A 215 21.94 -2.17 -2.25
C SER A 215 22.33 -0.76 -2.69
N ILE A 216 23.00 0.01 -1.83
CA ILE A 216 23.36 1.42 -2.08
C ILE A 216 24.87 1.62 -2.06
N LEU A 217 25.38 2.26 -3.11
CA LEU A 217 26.78 2.63 -3.33
C LEU A 217 26.90 4.12 -3.70
N THR A 218 28.03 4.75 -3.38
CA THR A 218 28.39 6.10 -3.88
C THR A 218 29.80 6.13 -4.48
N LEU A 219 29.99 6.88 -5.58
CA LEU A 219 31.27 7.05 -6.28
C LEU A 219 31.51 8.52 -6.68
N GLU A 220 32.78 8.96 -6.71
CA GLU A 220 33.15 10.23 -7.37
C GLU A 220 33.06 10.06 -8.90
N THR A 221 32.16 10.77 -9.60
CA THR A 221 32.06 10.73 -11.07
C THR A 221 31.58 12.06 -11.69
N ASP A 222 32.07 12.36 -12.91
CA ASP A 222 31.56 13.42 -13.80
C ASP A 222 30.66 12.85 -14.93
N ASP A 223 30.46 11.52 -14.98
CA ASP A 223 29.85 10.76 -16.08
C ASP A 223 29.18 9.51 -15.51
N LEU A 224 27.86 9.52 -15.37
CA LEU A 224 27.11 8.49 -14.63
C LEU A 224 27.14 7.16 -15.40
N THR A 225 26.80 7.18 -16.69
CA THR A 225 26.79 5.99 -17.56
C THR A 225 28.16 5.30 -17.63
N ALA A 226 29.26 6.06 -17.74
CA ALA A 226 30.61 5.48 -17.82
C ALA A 226 31.13 4.90 -16.48
N SER A 227 30.43 5.12 -15.37
CA SER A 227 30.83 4.68 -14.02
C SER A 227 30.11 3.43 -13.52
N ILE A 228 29.07 2.97 -14.20
CA ILE A 228 28.32 1.74 -13.83
C ILE A 228 29.20 0.49 -13.89
N ASP A 229 30.18 0.44 -14.80
CA ASP A 229 31.23 -0.60 -14.87
C ASP A 229 32.05 -0.69 -13.57
N ASP A 230 32.37 0.47 -12.95
CA ASP A 230 33.08 0.54 -11.66
C ASP A 230 32.15 0.23 -10.47
N ALA A 231 30.85 0.52 -10.57
CA ALA A 231 29.84 0.12 -9.58
C ALA A 231 29.66 -1.41 -9.54
N TRP A 232 29.54 -2.06 -10.70
CA TRP A 232 29.49 -3.53 -10.80
C TRP A 232 30.77 -4.22 -10.31
N ALA A 233 31.92 -3.55 -10.40
CA ALA A 233 33.16 -4.05 -9.83
C ALA A 233 33.18 -4.04 -8.28
N ILE A 234 32.22 -3.37 -7.63
CA ILE A 234 32.07 -3.25 -6.17
C ILE A 234 30.90 -4.10 -5.65
N PHE A 235 29.69 -3.98 -6.22
CA PHE A 235 28.56 -4.86 -5.88
C PHE A 235 28.88 -6.34 -6.19
N GLY A 236 29.59 -6.57 -7.29
CA GLY A 236 29.88 -7.90 -7.82
C GLY A 236 28.76 -8.41 -8.73
N VAL A 237 29.12 -8.92 -9.91
CA VAL A 237 28.16 -9.47 -10.88
C VAL A 237 27.60 -10.81 -10.39
N PRO A 238 26.28 -11.01 -10.32
CA PRO A 238 25.65 -12.27 -9.95
C PRO A 238 26.00 -13.42 -10.92
N GLU A 239 25.97 -14.67 -10.43
CA GLU A 239 26.13 -15.84 -11.31
C GLU A 239 24.88 -15.99 -12.19
N GLY A 240 25.06 -15.91 -13.52
CA GLY A 240 23.99 -15.95 -14.53
C GLY A 240 23.98 -14.72 -15.44
N LEU A 241 24.08 -13.54 -14.82
CA LEU A 241 23.95 -12.23 -15.45
C LEU A 241 25.03 -11.95 -16.50
N ASP A 242 24.65 -11.45 -17.68
CA ASP A 242 25.59 -10.92 -18.67
C ASP A 242 25.63 -9.39 -18.57
N THR A 243 26.76 -8.85 -18.09
CA THR A 243 26.99 -7.40 -17.96
C THR A 243 27.89 -6.85 -19.07
N ASN A 244 27.99 -7.52 -20.24
CA ASN A 244 28.77 -6.98 -21.36
C ASN A 244 28.06 -5.78 -22.00
N TYR A 245 28.53 -4.58 -21.68
CA TYR A 245 28.23 -3.33 -22.38
C TYR A 245 28.60 -3.43 -23.88
N ASP A 246 27.64 -3.80 -24.73
CA ASP A 246 27.68 -3.67 -26.20
C ASP A 246 26.43 -2.88 -26.63
N ASP A 247 26.59 -1.91 -27.53
CA ASP A 247 25.62 -0.81 -27.81
C ASP A 247 24.20 -1.27 -28.28
N ASP A 248 24.00 -2.56 -28.54
CA ASP A 248 22.77 -3.16 -29.10
C ASP A 248 21.94 -3.96 -28.05
N MET A 249 22.34 -4.06 -26.77
CA MET A 249 21.65 -4.86 -25.73
C MET A 249 21.03 -4.05 -24.57
N TYR A 250 20.90 -2.75 -24.75
CA TYR A 250 20.11 -1.92 -23.86
C TYR A 250 18.70 -1.75 -24.47
N GLU A 251 17.64 -1.83 -23.66
CA GLU A 251 16.70 -0.71 -23.70
C GLU A 251 17.49 0.46 -23.12
N HIS A 252 17.98 1.34 -23.99
CA HIS A 252 18.86 2.42 -23.60
C HIS A 252 17.99 3.56 -23.14
N ILE A 253 17.34 3.36 -21.97
CA ILE A 253 16.39 4.29 -21.38
C ILE A 253 17.15 5.53 -20.89
N GLN A 254 17.50 6.29 -21.91
CA GLN A 254 17.95 7.66 -22.00
C GLN A 254 16.69 8.53 -22.16
N ASP A 255 15.58 8.10 -21.54
CA ASP A 255 15.19 8.64 -20.23
C ASP A 255 16.36 9.33 -19.49
N GLN A 256 16.81 10.43 -20.08
CA GLN A 256 16.80 11.67 -19.33
C GLN A 256 15.34 12.00 -19.02
N VAL A 257 14.70 11.19 -18.16
CA VAL A 257 13.83 11.76 -17.15
C VAL A 257 14.80 12.63 -16.34
N ILE A 258 14.89 13.89 -16.75
CA ILE A 258 15.38 14.94 -15.88
C ILE A 258 14.30 15.04 -14.82
N LEU A 259 14.42 14.15 -13.83
CA LEU A 259 13.79 14.29 -12.54
C LEU A 259 14.33 15.61 -12.00
N ASP A 260 13.55 16.67 -12.13
CA ASP A 260 13.80 17.96 -11.47
C ASP A 260 13.46 17.82 -9.96
N GLN A 261 13.83 16.68 -9.36
CA GLN A 261 14.09 16.56 -7.93
C GLN A 261 15.14 17.63 -7.63
N ALA A 262 14.74 18.68 -6.93
CA ALA A 262 15.39 19.99 -6.95
C ALA A 262 16.92 19.95 -6.70
N GLY A 263 17.71 19.83 -7.78
CA GLY A 263 19.17 19.82 -7.74
C GLY A 263 19.87 18.58 -8.31
N VAL A 264 19.18 17.47 -8.63
CA VAL A 264 19.80 16.30 -9.29
C VAL A 264 20.25 16.67 -10.71
N GLU A 265 21.44 16.22 -11.13
CA GLU A 265 22.09 16.65 -12.37
C GLU A 265 21.85 15.71 -13.57
N ASP A 266 21.76 14.41 -13.32
CA ASP A 266 21.56 13.35 -14.33
C ASP A 266 21.06 12.07 -13.63
N VAL A 267 20.29 11.25 -14.33
CA VAL A 267 19.70 10.00 -13.82
C VAL A 267 19.78 8.91 -14.88
N VAL A 268 20.07 7.67 -14.50
CA VAL A 268 20.18 6.51 -15.40
C VAL A 268 19.60 5.27 -14.73
N VAL A 269 18.68 4.58 -15.41
CA VAL A 269 18.18 3.26 -15.00
C VAL A 269 18.68 2.18 -15.95
N VAL A 270 19.08 1.03 -15.42
CA VAL A 270 19.42 -0.16 -16.20
C VAL A 270 18.76 -1.38 -15.57
N THR A 271 17.96 -2.12 -16.35
CA THR A 271 17.50 -3.46 -15.97
C THR A 271 18.38 -4.50 -16.64
N TYR A 272 18.65 -5.59 -15.94
CA TYR A 272 19.46 -6.70 -16.46
C TYR A 272 18.60 -7.96 -16.53
N GLU A 273 18.56 -8.56 -17.72
CA GLU A 273 17.98 -9.88 -17.94
C GLU A 273 18.95 -10.95 -17.40
N ASP A 274 18.45 -11.92 -16.62
CA ASP A 274 19.26 -13.10 -16.29
C ASP A 274 19.37 -14.00 -17.52
N GLY A 275 20.55 -14.57 -17.77
CA GLY A 275 20.85 -15.39 -18.95
C GLY A 275 20.20 -16.77 -18.95
N THR A 276 19.11 -16.92 -18.20
CA THR A 276 18.33 -18.14 -17.95
C THR A 276 16.85 -17.86 -18.20
N ASN A 277 16.19 -18.69 -19.00
CA ASN A 277 14.74 -18.61 -19.29
C ASN A 277 13.83 -18.99 -18.10
N ASP A 278 14.17 -18.54 -16.89
CA ASP A 278 13.29 -18.53 -15.72
C ASP A 278 12.92 -17.05 -15.49
N ASP A 279 11.77 -16.61 -16.02
CA ASP A 279 11.25 -15.23 -16.01
C ASP A 279 10.90 -14.70 -14.58
N GLU A 280 11.41 -15.34 -13.54
CA GLU A 280 11.05 -15.15 -12.15
C GLU A 280 12.00 -14.19 -11.40
N ARG A 281 13.14 -13.80 -11.98
CA ARG A 281 14.16 -12.98 -11.30
C ARG A 281 14.38 -11.62 -11.97
N ILE A 282 14.51 -10.56 -11.17
CA ILE A 282 14.79 -9.20 -11.62
C ILE A 282 16.07 -8.67 -10.95
N VAL A 283 16.89 -7.98 -11.74
CA VAL A 283 18.02 -7.16 -11.29
C VAL A 283 17.90 -5.79 -11.96
N GLN A 284 17.80 -4.72 -11.18
CA GLN A 284 17.69 -3.35 -11.70
C GLN A 284 18.60 -2.40 -10.91
N LEU A 285 19.22 -1.45 -11.62
CA LEU A 285 20.13 -0.45 -11.09
C LEU A 285 19.60 0.95 -11.43
N VAL A 286 19.21 1.72 -10.42
CA VAL A 286 18.88 3.14 -10.56
C VAL A 286 20.08 3.95 -10.09
N SER A 287 20.49 4.93 -10.89
CA SER A 287 21.66 5.77 -10.64
C SER A 287 21.28 7.25 -10.71
N GLN A 288 21.81 8.08 -9.81
CA GLN A 288 21.61 9.54 -9.76
C GLN A 288 22.96 10.26 -9.64
N LEU A 289 23.06 11.51 -10.14
CA LEU A 289 24.27 12.35 -10.07
C LEU A 289 24.01 13.69 -9.37
N TYR A 290 24.88 14.10 -8.43
CA TYR A 290 24.83 15.40 -7.76
C TYR A 290 26.23 15.89 -7.31
N ASP A 291 26.64 17.11 -7.66
CA ASP A 291 27.94 17.78 -7.34
C ASP A 291 29.18 16.88 -7.51
N GLY A 292 29.17 16.03 -8.54
CA GLY A 292 30.24 15.08 -8.85
C GLY A 292 30.23 13.78 -8.04
N VAL A 293 29.11 13.46 -7.36
CA VAL A 293 28.88 12.18 -6.68
C VAL A 293 27.76 11.43 -7.40
N GLY A 294 28.07 10.22 -7.87
CA GLY A 294 27.10 9.24 -8.32
C GLY A 294 26.58 8.43 -7.14
N TYR A 295 25.26 8.23 -7.08
CA TYR A 295 24.56 7.38 -6.12
C TYR A 295 23.92 6.23 -6.91
N TYR A 296 24.09 4.99 -6.47
CA TYR A 296 23.65 3.80 -7.22
C TYR A 296 22.86 2.89 -6.28
N ALA A 297 21.59 2.68 -6.61
CA ALA A 297 20.64 1.81 -5.92
C ALA A 297 20.37 0.56 -6.77
N MET A 298 20.77 -0.61 -6.29
CA MET A 298 20.60 -1.89 -6.98
C MET A 298 19.55 -2.75 -6.28
N VAL A 299 18.41 -2.99 -6.95
CA VAL A 299 17.40 -3.95 -6.50
C VAL A 299 17.68 -5.30 -7.16
N GLN A 300 17.73 -6.37 -6.35
CA GLN A 300 17.83 -7.74 -6.81
C GLN A 300 16.89 -8.62 -6.01
N GLY A 301 16.00 -9.34 -6.68
CA GLY A 301 15.14 -10.36 -6.08
C GLY A 301 14.20 -11.03 -7.08
N ASP A 302 13.39 -11.95 -6.59
CA ASP A 302 12.41 -12.64 -7.42
C ASP A 302 11.11 -11.82 -7.56
N VAL A 303 10.39 -11.97 -8.68
CA VAL A 303 9.12 -11.30 -9.01
C VAL A 303 8.10 -11.46 -7.89
N SER A 304 8.04 -12.64 -7.27
CA SER A 304 7.16 -12.92 -6.13
C SER A 304 7.59 -12.18 -4.86
N ALA A 305 8.89 -12.03 -4.61
CA ALA A 305 9.41 -11.24 -3.50
C ALA A 305 9.14 -9.74 -3.70
N LEU A 306 9.37 -9.24 -4.92
CA LEU A 306 9.07 -7.86 -5.32
C LEU A 306 7.57 -7.53 -5.17
N GLN A 307 6.68 -8.42 -5.62
CA GLN A 307 5.23 -8.27 -5.42
C GLN A 307 4.82 -8.29 -3.93
N ARG A 308 5.47 -9.12 -3.10
CA ARG A 308 5.19 -9.26 -1.66
C ARG A 308 5.68 -8.05 -0.85
N ARG A 309 6.80 -7.47 -1.26
CA ARG A 309 7.56 -6.44 -0.53
C ARG A 309 7.53 -5.05 -1.19
N LEU A 310 6.64 -4.82 -2.16
CA LEU A 310 6.59 -3.58 -2.96
C LEU A 310 6.49 -2.32 -2.11
N ALA A 311 5.60 -2.29 -1.10
CA ALA A 311 5.48 -1.16 -0.18
C ALA A 311 6.79 -0.90 0.59
N GLN A 312 7.52 -1.95 0.97
CA GLN A 312 8.81 -1.81 1.66
C GLN A 312 9.96 -1.37 0.73
N LEU A 313 9.86 -1.63 -0.57
CA LEU A 313 10.73 -0.98 -1.57
C LEU A 313 10.38 0.51 -1.76
N GLN A 314 9.09 0.85 -1.68
CA GLN A 314 8.64 2.25 -1.67
C GLN A 314 9.12 2.97 -0.41
N ILE A 315 9.12 2.32 0.78
CA ILE A 315 9.76 2.85 2.01
C ILE A 315 11.20 3.26 1.72
N ILE A 316 12.01 2.34 1.19
CA ILE A 316 13.44 2.59 0.91
C ILE A 316 13.61 3.70 -0.13
N ASN A 317 12.79 3.73 -1.20
CA ASN A 317 12.94 4.71 -2.26
C ASN A 317 12.45 6.12 -1.86
N GLY A 318 11.35 6.21 -1.10
CA GLY A 318 10.78 7.48 -0.62
C GLY A 318 11.53 8.08 0.58
N SER A 319 12.32 7.27 1.30
CA SER A 319 13.22 7.73 2.37
C SER A 319 14.64 8.05 1.89
N PHE A 320 15.03 7.66 0.68
CA PHE A 320 16.37 7.93 0.17
C PHE A 320 16.55 9.42 -0.12
N LYS A 321 17.34 10.11 0.72
CA LYS A 321 17.57 11.56 0.63
C LYS A 321 19.05 11.89 0.46
N ILE A 322 19.38 12.65 -0.58
CA ILE A 322 20.71 13.25 -0.75
C ILE A 322 20.80 14.49 0.16
N LEU A 323 21.60 14.40 1.22
CA LEU A 323 21.68 15.39 2.32
C LEU A 323 22.22 16.78 1.94
N ALA A 324 22.53 16.99 0.66
CA ALA A 324 22.94 18.26 0.08
C ALA A 324 21.80 19.02 -0.64
N ILE A 325 20.66 18.36 -0.87
CA ILE A 325 19.43 18.96 -1.41
C ILE A 325 18.65 19.59 -0.25
N GLU A 326 18.16 20.82 -0.42
CA GLU A 326 17.24 21.47 0.53
C GLU A 326 15.79 21.18 0.05
N GLU A 327 15.04 20.40 0.82
CA GLU A 327 13.59 20.22 0.62
C GLU A 327 12.79 21.43 1.14
N ASP A 328 11.62 21.69 0.56
CA ASP A 328 10.66 22.65 1.11
C ASP A 328 10.06 22.14 2.44
N ASP A 329 10.07 23.00 3.45
CA ASP A 329 9.31 22.83 4.69
C ASP A 329 8.17 23.86 4.72
N LEU A 330 6.93 23.36 4.71
CA LEU A 330 5.68 24.12 4.78
C LEU A 330 5.11 24.18 6.22
N THR A 331 5.80 23.64 7.24
CA THR A 331 5.34 23.62 8.63
C THR A 331 5.01 25.02 9.15
N GLY A 332 3.71 25.30 9.34
CA GLY A 332 3.22 26.60 9.81
C GLY A 332 3.33 27.72 8.76
N VAL A 333 3.50 27.40 7.49
CA VAL A 333 3.16 28.28 6.36
C VAL A 333 1.63 28.30 6.24
N GLU A 334 1.05 29.47 6.01
CA GLU A 334 -0.40 29.60 5.81
C GLU A 334 -0.74 29.65 4.31
N PRO A 335 -1.82 28.99 3.87
CA PRO A 335 -2.20 28.93 2.46
C PRO A 335 -2.58 30.32 1.92
N ASN A 336 -2.24 30.56 0.66
CA ASN A 336 -2.62 31.76 -0.07
C ASN A 336 -4.12 31.75 -0.41
N GLU A 337 -4.71 32.94 -0.50
CA GLU A 337 -6.10 33.12 -0.94
C GLU A 337 -6.29 32.54 -2.36
N VAL A 338 -7.31 31.69 -2.54
CA VAL A 338 -7.68 31.08 -3.83
C VAL A 338 -8.23 32.18 -4.77
N THR A 339 -7.30 32.89 -5.42
CA THR A 339 -7.60 34.03 -6.29
C THR A 339 -8.02 33.59 -7.69
N PRO A 340 -8.74 34.45 -8.46
CA PRO A 340 -9.00 34.22 -9.88
C PRO A 340 -7.73 34.05 -10.71
N GLU A 341 -6.62 34.66 -10.28
CA GLU A 341 -5.30 34.48 -10.89
C GLU A 341 -4.73 33.07 -10.62
N LEU A 342 -4.84 32.54 -9.39
CA LEU A 342 -4.44 31.16 -9.04
C LEU A 342 -5.30 30.12 -9.77
N LEU A 343 -6.62 30.31 -9.77
CA LEU A 343 -7.56 29.44 -10.48
C LEU A 343 -7.28 29.42 -12.00
N ALA A 344 -6.85 30.54 -12.60
CA ALA A 344 -6.46 30.57 -14.01
C ALA A 344 -5.13 29.84 -14.31
N GLU A 345 -4.25 29.70 -13.32
CA GLU A 345 -3.06 28.85 -13.45
C GLU A 345 -3.43 27.36 -13.32
N LEU A 346 -4.31 27.01 -12.37
CA LEU A 346 -4.85 25.66 -12.25
C LEU A 346 -5.65 25.25 -13.49
N GLU A 347 -6.49 26.12 -14.05
CA GLU A 347 -7.20 25.88 -15.33
C GLU A 347 -6.22 25.58 -16.47
N SER A 348 -5.10 26.30 -16.55
CA SER A 348 -4.05 26.03 -17.56
C SER A 348 -3.30 24.73 -17.30
N PHE A 349 -3.12 24.33 -16.04
CA PHE A 349 -2.53 23.04 -15.68
C PHE A 349 -3.49 21.88 -15.97
N ILE A 350 -4.79 22.04 -15.75
CA ILE A 350 -5.81 21.04 -16.12
C ILE A 350 -5.83 20.85 -17.64
N GLU A 351 -5.83 21.92 -18.44
CA GLU A 351 -5.74 21.80 -19.91
C GLU A 351 -4.44 21.08 -20.36
N GLN A 352 -3.32 21.26 -19.64
CA GLN A 352 -2.07 20.53 -19.90
C GLN A 352 -2.19 19.05 -19.49
N ALA A 353 -2.59 18.75 -18.26
CA ALA A 353 -2.78 17.39 -17.74
C ALA A 353 -3.71 16.55 -18.63
N MET A 354 -4.77 17.16 -19.16
CA MET A 354 -5.68 16.51 -20.12
C MET A 354 -5.03 16.18 -21.47
N GLN A 355 -4.08 17.00 -21.93
CA GLN A 355 -3.33 16.71 -23.15
C GLN A 355 -2.26 15.63 -22.90
N GLU A 356 -1.57 15.70 -21.75
CA GLU A 356 -0.41 14.85 -21.44
C GLU A 356 -0.79 13.42 -21.02
N TRP A 357 -1.92 13.23 -20.34
CA TRP A 357 -2.49 11.90 -20.01
C TRP A 357 -3.67 11.49 -20.93
N GLU A 358 -3.84 12.18 -22.06
CA GLU A 358 -4.89 11.97 -23.09
C GLU A 358 -6.35 11.85 -22.59
N VAL A 359 -6.69 12.33 -21.39
CA VAL A 359 -8.03 12.08 -20.81
C VAL A 359 -9.15 12.90 -21.49
N PRO A 360 -10.33 12.32 -21.80
CA PRO A 360 -11.36 13.01 -22.58
C PRO A 360 -11.99 14.20 -21.85
N GLY A 361 -12.11 14.11 -20.53
CA GLY A 361 -12.81 15.09 -19.71
C GLY A 361 -12.50 14.98 -18.22
N VAL A 362 -12.60 16.10 -17.52
CA VAL A 362 -12.29 16.23 -16.08
C VAL A 362 -13.36 17.09 -15.41
N ALA A 363 -13.81 16.69 -14.22
CA ALA A 363 -14.65 17.49 -13.33
C ALA A 363 -13.84 17.86 -12.07
N VAL A 364 -13.94 19.11 -11.60
CA VAL A 364 -13.18 19.61 -10.44
C VAL A 364 -14.09 20.43 -9.52
N ALA A 365 -13.98 20.19 -8.21
CA ALA A 365 -14.56 21.05 -7.18
C ALA A 365 -13.54 21.33 -6.06
N ILE A 366 -13.50 22.56 -5.56
CA ILE A 366 -12.61 23.02 -4.48
C ILE A 366 -13.45 23.66 -3.38
N VAL A 367 -13.19 23.29 -2.13
CA VAL A 367 -13.91 23.77 -0.94
C VAL A 367 -12.98 24.53 0.00
N ASN A 368 -13.53 25.50 0.71
CA ASN A 368 -12.94 26.07 1.92
C ASN A 368 -13.99 26.15 3.04
N GLY A 369 -13.78 25.44 4.14
CA GLY A 369 -14.72 25.37 5.27
C GLY A 369 -16.13 24.91 4.86
N ASP A 370 -17.08 25.85 4.80
CA ASP A 370 -18.48 25.63 4.41
C ASP A 370 -18.87 26.23 3.02
N GLU A 371 -17.89 26.64 2.19
CA GLU A 371 -18.13 27.22 0.85
C GLU A 371 -17.36 26.48 -0.27
N ILE A 372 -18.06 26.10 -1.34
CA ILE A 372 -17.43 25.68 -2.62
C ILE A 372 -16.86 26.93 -3.29
N LEU A 373 -15.53 27.05 -3.35
CA LEU A 373 -14.83 28.17 -3.97
C LEU A 373 -14.75 28.05 -5.50
N TYR A 374 -14.66 26.83 -6.02
CA TYR A 374 -14.58 26.54 -7.45
C TYR A 374 -15.31 25.24 -7.77
N SER A 375 -15.99 25.22 -8.91
CA SER A 375 -16.72 24.08 -9.46
C SER A 375 -16.74 24.23 -10.97
N SER A 376 -16.22 23.24 -11.70
CA SER A 376 -16.02 23.32 -13.16
C SER A 376 -15.90 21.94 -13.82
N GLY A 377 -15.99 21.91 -15.15
CA GLY A 377 -15.74 20.74 -15.97
C GLY A 377 -15.08 21.10 -17.30
N PHE A 378 -14.22 20.20 -17.77
CA PHE A 378 -13.30 20.38 -18.88
C PHE A 378 -13.42 19.21 -19.86
N GLY A 379 -13.16 19.46 -21.15
CA GLY A 379 -13.27 18.43 -22.20
C GLY A 379 -14.68 17.90 -22.38
N THR A 380 -14.80 16.61 -22.70
CA THR A 380 -16.04 15.98 -23.20
C THR A 380 -16.31 14.61 -22.60
N ARG A 381 -17.59 14.38 -22.24
CA ARG A 381 -18.12 13.14 -21.66
C ARG A 381 -17.97 11.92 -22.58
N THR A 382 -17.94 12.17 -23.89
CA THR A 382 -17.79 11.16 -24.93
C THR A 382 -16.85 11.73 -25.98
N LEU A 383 -15.75 11.02 -26.24
CA LEU A 383 -14.65 11.47 -27.09
C LEU A 383 -15.15 11.71 -28.53
N GLY A 384 -14.94 12.94 -29.02
CA GLY A 384 -15.33 13.36 -30.37
C GLY A 384 -16.77 13.86 -30.53
N GLU A 385 -17.58 13.88 -29.46
CA GLU A 385 -18.86 14.60 -29.44
C GLU A 385 -18.71 16.03 -28.89
N GLU A 386 -19.67 16.93 -29.17
CA GLU A 386 -19.73 18.28 -28.57
C GLU A 386 -20.42 18.26 -27.17
N ALA A 387 -20.24 17.17 -26.40
CA ALA A 387 -20.91 16.92 -25.12
C ALA A 387 -19.97 17.21 -23.93
N PRO A 388 -20.01 18.41 -23.32
CA PRO A 388 -19.03 18.83 -22.32
C PRO A 388 -19.19 18.09 -20.99
N VAL A 389 -18.09 17.90 -20.26
CA VAL A 389 -18.13 17.58 -18.83
C VAL A 389 -18.52 18.85 -18.04
N SER A 390 -19.20 18.66 -16.92
CA SER A 390 -19.43 19.68 -15.90
C SER A 390 -19.14 19.10 -14.51
N ALA A 391 -19.16 19.92 -13.46
CA ALA A 391 -19.05 19.42 -12.09
C ALA A 391 -20.22 18.52 -11.67
N ASP A 392 -21.40 18.67 -12.32
CA ASP A 392 -22.59 17.81 -12.20
C ASP A 392 -22.50 16.49 -13.03
N THR A 393 -21.43 16.27 -13.82
CA THR A 393 -21.31 15.07 -14.65
C THR A 393 -20.98 13.85 -13.80
N LEU A 394 -21.81 12.81 -13.91
CA LEU A 394 -21.70 11.57 -13.16
C LEU A 394 -20.55 10.69 -13.69
N MET A 395 -19.65 10.29 -12.78
CA MET A 395 -18.52 9.39 -13.03
C MET A 395 -18.40 8.39 -11.86
N MET A 396 -17.71 7.26 -12.06
CA MET A 396 -17.33 6.42 -10.91
C MET A 396 -16.18 7.05 -10.13
N ILE A 397 -16.28 7.03 -8.81
CA ILE A 397 -15.18 7.46 -7.92
C ILE A 397 -14.27 6.29 -7.52
N GLY A 398 -14.60 5.05 -7.92
CA GLY A 398 -13.80 3.86 -7.62
C GLY A 398 -13.46 3.75 -6.14
N SER A 399 -12.20 3.47 -5.83
CA SER A 399 -11.73 3.24 -4.45
C SER A 399 -11.92 4.41 -3.47
N THR A 400 -12.18 5.63 -3.93
CA THR A 400 -12.60 6.76 -3.08
C THR A 400 -13.89 6.43 -2.28
N THR A 401 -14.68 5.46 -2.75
CA THR A 401 -15.81 4.84 -2.02
C THR A 401 -15.42 4.35 -0.62
N LYS A 402 -14.20 3.81 -0.44
CA LYS A 402 -13.72 3.25 0.84
C LYS A 402 -13.80 4.28 1.97
N SER A 403 -13.39 5.51 1.67
CA SER A 403 -13.41 6.64 2.61
C SER A 403 -14.83 6.93 3.14
N MET A 404 -15.84 6.85 2.26
CA MET A 404 -17.25 7.04 2.61
C MET A 404 -17.75 5.87 3.47
N THR A 405 -17.40 4.65 3.10
CA THR A 405 -17.76 3.43 3.84
C THR A 405 -17.23 3.50 5.27
N THR A 406 -15.95 3.83 5.47
CA THR A 406 -15.35 3.90 6.82
C THR A 406 -15.82 5.12 7.61
N THR A 407 -16.15 6.24 6.96
CA THR A 407 -16.86 7.36 7.61
C THR A 407 -18.24 6.93 8.14
N VAL A 408 -19.01 6.17 7.35
CA VAL A 408 -20.31 5.62 7.79
C VAL A 408 -20.16 4.53 8.86
N MET A 409 -19.07 3.76 8.86
CA MET A 409 -18.71 2.88 9.99
C MET A 409 -18.45 3.69 11.27
N GLY A 410 -17.77 4.83 11.18
CA GLY A 410 -17.61 5.79 12.29
C GLY A 410 -18.96 6.23 12.89
N MET A 411 -19.97 6.53 12.04
CA MET A 411 -21.33 6.84 12.51
C MET A 411 -21.98 5.69 13.30
N LEU A 412 -21.68 4.42 12.95
CA LEU A 412 -22.18 3.25 13.67
C LEU A 412 -21.44 3.03 14.99
N VAL A 413 -20.16 3.40 15.08
CA VAL A 413 -19.37 3.40 16.31
C VAL A 413 -19.87 4.48 17.27
N ASP A 414 -20.16 5.69 16.78
CA ASP A 414 -20.79 6.77 17.57
C ASP A 414 -22.18 6.38 18.10
N GLU A 415 -22.94 5.58 17.33
CA GLU A 415 -24.22 5.00 17.76
C GLU A 415 -24.08 3.82 18.74
N GLY A 416 -22.87 3.26 18.92
CA GLY A 416 -22.62 2.05 19.71
C GLY A 416 -23.26 0.79 19.12
N LYS A 417 -23.29 0.69 17.79
CA LYS A 417 -23.73 -0.48 17.00
C LYS A 417 -22.58 -1.36 16.50
N LEU A 418 -21.39 -0.77 16.44
CA LEU A 418 -20.16 -1.33 15.91
C LEU A 418 -19.03 -0.87 16.86
N ASP A 419 -17.97 -1.63 16.99
CA ASP A 419 -16.72 -1.22 17.63
C ASP A 419 -15.57 -1.43 16.65
N TRP A 420 -14.54 -0.59 16.66
CA TRP A 420 -13.40 -0.75 15.74
C TRP A 420 -12.57 -1.99 16.08
N ASP A 421 -12.51 -2.33 17.38
CA ASP A 421 -11.62 -3.36 17.91
C ASP A 421 -12.39 -4.64 18.30
N GLU A 422 -13.68 -4.77 17.97
CA GLU A 422 -14.41 -6.04 18.13
C GLU A 422 -14.10 -7.03 17.00
N PRO A 423 -13.94 -8.34 17.29
CA PRO A 423 -13.86 -9.37 16.26
C PRO A 423 -15.08 -9.40 15.32
N VAL A 424 -14.82 -9.49 14.01
CA VAL A 424 -15.85 -9.46 12.95
C VAL A 424 -16.99 -10.45 13.19
N ARG A 425 -16.68 -11.65 13.71
CA ARG A 425 -17.66 -12.71 13.98
C ARG A 425 -18.70 -12.38 15.06
N ASN A 426 -18.49 -11.33 15.86
CA ASN A 426 -19.53 -10.84 16.79
C ASN A 426 -20.70 -10.18 16.03
N VAL A 427 -20.41 -9.54 14.90
CA VAL A 427 -21.37 -8.85 14.04
C VAL A 427 -21.85 -9.77 12.92
N LEU A 428 -20.92 -10.51 12.29
CA LEU A 428 -21.15 -11.37 11.13
C LEU A 428 -20.56 -12.77 11.36
N PRO A 429 -21.26 -13.70 12.07
CA PRO A 429 -20.73 -15.02 12.44
C PRO A 429 -20.26 -15.89 11.27
N GLU A 430 -20.84 -15.66 10.10
CA GLU A 430 -20.50 -16.30 8.82
C GLU A 430 -19.09 -15.95 8.29
N PHE A 431 -18.47 -14.86 8.78
CA PHE A 431 -17.11 -14.47 8.40
C PHE A 431 -16.09 -15.56 8.72
N GLN A 432 -15.20 -15.83 7.76
CA GLN A 432 -14.08 -16.77 7.87
C GLN A 432 -12.98 -16.39 6.87
N VAL A 433 -11.72 -16.45 7.31
CA VAL A 433 -10.52 -16.43 6.45
C VAL A 433 -9.89 -17.83 6.37
N LEU A 434 -8.82 -17.98 5.59
CA LEU A 434 -8.13 -19.27 5.39
C LEU A 434 -7.65 -19.91 6.72
N ASP A 435 -7.26 -19.10 7.69
CA ASP A 435 -6.91 -19.54 9.05
C ASP A 435 -8.12 -19.49 10.02
N GLU A 436 -8.37 -20.60 10.74
CA GLU A 436 -9.52 -20.76 11.63
C GLU A 436 -9.37 -19.97 12.95
N ASP A 437 -8.14 -19.73 13.42
CA ASP A 437 -7.89 -18.96 14.65
C ASP A 437 -7.90 -17.44 14.33
N LEU A 438 -7.29 -16.98 13.22
CA LEU A 438 -7.40 -15.57 12.77
C LEU A 438 -8.85 -15.16 12.48
N SER A 439 -9.67 -16.10 12.00
CA SER A 439 -11.11 -15.87 11.79
C SER A 439 -11.83 -15.40 13.07
N GLU A 440 -11.38 -15.81 14.26
CA GLU A 440 -11.96 -15.40 15.55
C GLU A 440 -11.33 -14.11 16.12
N THR A 441 -10.22 -13.60 15.57
CA THR A 441 -9.48 -12.44 16.10
C THR A 441 -9.44 -11.21 15.21
N ILE A 442 -9.61 -11.34 13.89
CA ILE A 442 -9.69 -10.19 12.95
C ILE A 442 -10.79 -9.23 13.40
N THR A 443 -10.44 -7.97 13.60
CA THR A 443 -11.36 -6.91 14.05
C THR A 443 -12.01 -6.17 12.88
N ILE A 444 -13.03 -5.35 13.19
CA ILE A 444 -13.64 -4.42 12.22
C ILE A 444 -12.60 -3.50 11.57
N ALA A 445 -11.64 -2.96 12.34
CA ALA A 445 -10.56 -2.13 11.82
C ALA A 445 -9.60 -2.91 10.90
N ASN A 446 -9.31 -4.19 11.21
CA ASN A 446 -8.44 -5.00 10.36
C ASN A 446 -8.98 -5.19 8.93
N LEU A 447 -10.31 -5.18 8.75
CA LEU A 447 -10.91 -5.25 7.40
C LEU A 447 -10.66 -4.00 6.54
N ALA A 448 -10.27 -2.87 7.15
CA ALA A 448 -10.13 -1.57 6.49
C ALA A 448 -8.70 -1.00 6.46
N CYS A 449 -7.76 -1.58 7.24
CA CYS A 449 -6.42 -1.04 7.43
C CYS A 449 -5.39 -1.36 6.33
N ALA A 450 -5.70 -2.25 5.38
CA ALA A 450 -4.72 -2.83 4.45
C ALA A 450 -3.46 -3.44 5.13
N CYS A 451 -3.57 -3.82 6.41
CA CYS A 451 -2.48 -4.22 7.30
C CYS A 451 -2.51 -5.70 7.69
N THR A 452 -3.34 -6.51 7.02
CA THR A 452 -3.60 -7.93 7.34
C THR A 452 -2.67 -8.90 6.63
N GLY A 453 -1.82 -8.43 5.71
CA GLY A 453 -1.03 -9.29 4.84
C GLY A 453 -1.80 -9.98 3.70
N VAL A 454 -3.10 -9.70 3.54
CA VAL A 454 -3.93 -10.29 2.49
C VAL A 454 -3.76 -9.53 1.17
N PRO A 455 -3.31 -10.18 0.09
CA PRO A 455 -2.97 -9.53 -1.17
C PRO A 455 -4.18 -9.09 -1.98
N ARG A 456 -3.90 -8.32 -3.03
CA ARG A 456 -4.87 -7.92 -4.06
C ARG A 456 -5.29 -9.10 -4.94
N ARG A 457 -6.60 -9.30 -5.12
CA ARG A 457 -7.20 -10.40 -5.91
C ARG A 457 -8.23 -9.90 -6.92
N ASP A 458 -7.88 -8.88 -7.69
CA ASP A 458 -8.85 -8.18 -8.57
C ASP A 458 -9.31 -9.02 -9.78
N LEU A 459 -8.52 -9.98 -10.28
CA LEU A 459 -8.96 -10.86 -11.38
C LEU A 459 -10.17 -11.72 -10.97
N GLU A 460 -10.22 -12.18 -9.72
CA GLU A 460 -11.34 -12.96 -9.17
C GLU A 460 -12.66 -12.15 -9.16
N LEU A 461 -12.57 -10.82 -9.11
CA LEU A 461 -13.71 -9.91 -9.20
C LEU A 461 -14.12 -9.68 -10.66
N ILE A 462 -13.14 -9.41 -11.53
CA ILE A 462 -13.35 -9.06 -12.94
C ILE A 462 -13.84 -10.26 -13.77
N PHE A 463 -13.51 -11.50 -13.38
CA PHE A 463 -13.90 -12.72 -14.10
C PHE A 463 -15.18 -13.39 -13.57
N ASN A 464 -15.74 -12.96 -12.43
CA ASN A 464 -16.96 -13.53 -11.84
C ASN A 464 -18.08 -12.48 -11.56
N ALA A 465 -17.98 -11.28 -12.12
CA ALA A 465 -18.79 -10.12 -11.75
C ALA A 465 -20.32 -10.30 -11.82
N ASN A 466 -20.85 -11.14 -12.72
CA ASN A 466 -22.29 -11.41 -12.83
C ASN A 466 -22.81 -12.45 -11.81
N ASP A 467 -21.96 -13.36 -11.32
CA ASP A 467 -22.36 -14.47 -10.43
C ASP A 467 -21.93 -14.25 -8.95
N LEU A 468 -20.95 -13.38 -8.69
CA LEU A 468 -20.44 -13.07 -7.35
C LEU A 468 -21.39 -12.13 -6.57
N THR A 469 -21.81 -12.53 -5.36
CA THR A 469 -22.62 -11.67 -4.47
C THR A 469 -21.80 -11.05 -3.35
N ALA A 470 -22.39 -10.12 -2.59
CA ALA A 470 -21.79 -9.58 -1.36
C ALA A 470 -21.37 -10.69 -0.38
N GLU A 471 -22.25 -11.69 -0.17
CA GLU A 471 -21.97 -12.89 0.61
C GLU A 471 -20.86 -13.74 -0.02
N GLY A 472 -20.82 -13.85 -1.36
CA GLY A 472 -19.76 -14.55 -2.08
C GLY A 472 -18.38 -13.92 -1.89
N VAL A 473 -18.28 -12.59 -1.84
CA VAL A 473 -17.04 -11.86 -1.51
C VAL A 473 -16.57 -12.14 -0.09
N ILE A 474 -17.51 -12.30 0.86
CA ILE A 474 -17.20 -12.65 2.25
C ILE A 474 -16.77 -14.12 2.36
N GLU A 475 -17.43 -15.03 1.64
CA GLU A 475 -17.10 -16.45 1.61
C GLU A 475 -15.75 -16.73 0.91
N SER A 476 -15.35 -15.95 -0.11
CA SER A 476 -14.09 -16.17 -0.84
C SER A 476 -12.84 -15.86 0.00
N LEU A 477 -12.93 -15.01 1.03
CA LEU A 477 -11.82 -14.77 1.97
C LEU A 477 -11.33 -16.05 2.65
N SER A 478 -12.16 -17.10 2.73
CA SER A 478 -11.78 -18.41 3.25
C SER A 478 -10.76 -19.19 2.40
N THR A 479 -10.45 -18.71 1.18
CA THR A 479 -9.41 -19.28 0.30
C THR A 479 -8.22 -18.34 0.07
N PHE A 480 -8.17 -17.18 0.74
CA PHE A 480 -7.13 -16.18 0.51
C PHE A 480 -5.89 -16.47 1.36
N GLU A 481 -4.74 -16.66 0.70
CA GLU A 481 -3.44 -16.78 1.36
C GLU A 481 -2.95 -15.42 1.86
N PHE A 482 -2.25 -15.44 3.00
CA PHE A 482 -1.65 -14.27 3.65
C PHE A 482 -0.16 -14.28 3.29
N PHE A 483 0.38 -13.16 2.79
CA PHE A 483 1.73 -13.09 2.25
C PHE A 483 2.74 -12.37 3.15
N THR A 484 2.28 -11.64 4.14
CA THR A 484 3.08 -10.95 5.17
C THR A 484 2.34 -11.03 6.50
N ASP A 485 3.04 -10.77 7.61
CA ASP A 485 2.41 -10.75 8.94
C ASP A 485 1.60 -9.45 9.18
N PHE A 486 0.80 -9.42 10.24
CA PHE A 486 -0.05 -8.26 10.55
C PHE A 486 0.79 -7.03 10.90
N GLY A 487 0.54 -5.94 10.16
CA GLY A 487 1.30 -4.68 10.27
C GLY A 487 2.66 -4.69 9.57
N GLU A 488 3.13 -5.83 9.03
CA GLU A 488 4.47 -5.93 8.46
C GLU A 488 4.64 -5.14 7.15
N ALA A 489 3.61 -5.14 6.30
CA ALA A 489 3.59 -4.43 5.03
C ALA A 489 2.16 -4.05 4.62
N PHE A 490 2.02 -2.94 3.91
CA PHE A 490 0.77 -2.55 3.25
C PHE A 490 0.40 -3.57 2.15
N GLN A 491 -0.77 -4.21 2.31
CA GLN A 491 -1.33 -5.20 1.39
C GLN A 491 -2.81 -4.86 1.09
N TYR A 492 -3.05 -4.39 -0.14
CA TYR A 492 -4.32 -3.78 -0.54
C TYR A 492 -5.34 -4.80 -1.05
N SER A 493 -6.35 -5.12 -0.23
CA SER A 493 -7.42 -6.06 -0.57
C SER A 493 -8.79 -5.37 -0.71
N ASN A 494 -9.35 -5.39 -1.92
CA ASN A 494 -10.70 -4.87 -2.16
C ASN A 494 -11.78 -5.72 -1.46
N GLN A 495 -11.59 -7.05 -1.39
CA GLN A 495 -12.50 -7.99 -0.74
C GLN A 495 -12.63 -7.76 0.77
N LEU A 496 -11.53 -7.42 1.46
CA LEU A 496 -11.58 -7.07 2.89
C LEU A 496 -12.38 -5.78 3.13
N VAL A 497 -12.12 -4.70 2.38
CA VAL A 497 -12.83 -3.42 2.60
C VAL A 497 -14.31 -3.52 2.17
N ALA A 498 -14.62 -4.32 1.15
CA ALA A 498 -16.01 -4.67 0.82
C ALA A 498 -16.68 -5.40 1.99
N THR A 499 -16.00 -6.39 2.58
CA THR A 499 -16.46 -7.09 3.78
C THR A 499 -16.66 -6.14 4.95
N ALA A 500 -15.79 -5.14 5.16
CA ALA A 500 -15.95 -4.10 6.19
C ALA A 500 -17.31 -3.37 6.06
N GLY A 501 -17.66 -2.94 4.85
CA GLY A 501 -18.93 -2.26 4.58
C GLY A 501 -20.16 -3.17 4.65
N TYR A 502 -20.03 -4.45 4.33
CA TYR A 502 -21.12 -5.42 4.50
C TYR A 502 -21.33 -5.83 5.97
N VAL A 503 -20.26 -5.91 6.77
CA VAL A 503 -20.34 -6.06 8.23
C VAL A 503 -20.98 -4.82 8.86
N ALA A 504 -20.67 -3.62 8.38
CA ALA A 504 -21.34 -2.38 8.78
C ALA A 504 -22.84 -2.38 8.42
N ALA A 505 -23.21 -2.90 7.24
CA ALA A 505 -24.61 -3.07 6.85
C ALA A 505 -25.36 -4.06 7.77
N ALA A 506 -24.71 -5.17 8.17
CA ALA A 506 -25.25 -6.10 9.17
C ALA A 506 -25.43 -5.43 10.55
N ALA A 507 -24.43 -4.67 11.03
CA ALA A 507 -24.55 -3.87 12.27
C ALA A 507 -25.66 -2.80 12.21
N ASN A 508 -25.93 -2.24 11.03
CA ASN A 508 -27.04 -1.32 10.81
C ASN A 508 -28.41 -2.02 10.70
N GLY A 509 -28.45 -3.35 10.48
CA GLY A 509 -29.64 -4.20 10.59
C GLY A 509 -29.99 -5.09 9.39
N GLY A 510 -29.06 -5.32 8.45
CA GLY A 510 -29.21 -6.32 7.39
C GLY A 510 -29.12 -7.77 7.89
N GLU A 511 -29.52 -8.73 7.06
CA GLU A 511 -29.36 -10.18 7.29
C GLU A 511 -28.38 -10.78 6.25
N PHE A 512 -27.64 -11.84 6.58
CA PHE A 512 -26.77 -12.52 5.62
C PHE A 512 -27.62 -13.11 4.47
N GLY A 513 -27.43 -12.62 3.24
CA GLY A 513 -28.30 -12.85 2.09
C GLY A 513 -29.12 -11.63 1.63
N ASP A 514 -29.03 -10.48 2.31
CA ASP A 514 -29.45 -9.16 1.80
C ASP A 514 -28.42 -8.03 2.01
N LEU A 515 -27.15 -8.37 2.24
CA LEU A 515 -26.10 -7.42 2.65
C LEU A 515 -25.83 -6.31 1.63
N TYR A 516 -26.01 -6.60 0.33
CA TYR A 516 -25.94 -5.59 -0.73
C TYR A 516 -27.06 -4.54 -0.59
N ASP A 517 -28.33 -4.95 -0.59
CA ASP A 517 -29.49 -4.05 -0.43
C ASP A 517 -29.42 -3.26 0.89
N ALA A 518 -28.92 -3.91 1.96
CA ALA A 518 -28.69 -3.28 3.26
C ALA A 518 -27.58 -2.22 3.21
N TYR A 519 -26.48 -2.47 2.51
CA TYR A 519 -25.38 -1.50 2.31
C TYR A 519 -25.86 -0.29 1.49
N LEU A 520 -26.56 -0.52 0.37
CA LEU A 520 -27.17 0.55 -0.44
C LEU A 520 -28.08 1.45 0.39
N ASN A 521 -28.97 0.84 1.20
CA ASN A 521 -29.85 1.61 2.07
C ASN A 521 -29.11 2.36 3.19
N MET A 522 -28.04 1.76 3.74
CA MET A 522 -27.20 2.39 4.75
C MET A 522 -26.53 3.66 4.22
N MET A 523 -25.85 3.58 3.06
CA MET A 523 -25.16 4.74 2.48
C MET A 523 -26.13 5.86 2.10
N GLN A 524 -27.24 5.51 1.43
CA GLN A 524 -28.28 6.48 1.06
C GLN A 524 -28.82 7.23 2.27
N THR A 525 -29.22 6.51 3.34
CA THR A 525 -29.93 7.12 4.48
C THR A 525 -29.02 7.78 5.52
N ARG A 526 -27.70 7.54 5.47
CA ARG A 526 -26.73 8.08 6.44
C ARG A 526 -25.79 9.14 5.88
N LEU A 527 -25.44 9.06 4.61
CA LEU A 527 -24.46 9.95 3.99
C LEU A 527 -25.09 10.77 2.86
N PHE A 528 -25.74 10.13 1.88
CA PHE A 528 -26.21 10.83 0.68
C PHE A 528 -27.45 11.71 0.96
N ASP A 529 -28.50 11.16 1.59
CA ASP A 529 -29.73 11.90 1.93
C ASP A 529 -29.47 13.09 2.89
N PRO A 530 -28.62 13.00 3.94
CA PRO A 530 -28.36 14.13 4.84
C PRO A 530 -27.51 15.24 4.21
N LEU A 531 -26.48 14.87 3.42
CA LEU A 531 -25.63 15.84 2.73
C LEU A 531 -26.27 16.46 1.48
N GLY A 532 -27.39 15.90 0.99
CA GLY A 532 -28.06 16.37 -0.21
C GLY A 532 -27.32 15.99 -1.50
N MET A 533 -26.62 14.85 -1.49
CA MET A 533 -25.90 14.29 -2.64
C MET A 533 -26.91 13.63 -3.60
N ASP A 534 -27.78 14.45 -4.19
CA ASP A 534 -28.92 14.07 -5.04
C ASP A 534 -28.49 13.37 -6.36
N HIS A 535 -27.20 13.36 -6.71
CA HIS A 535 -26.64 12.71 -7.90
C HIS A 535 -25.71 11.53 -7.57
N THR A 536 -25.61 11.11 -6.31
CA THR A 536 -24.73 10.01 -5.89
C THR A 536 -25.48 8.69 -5.77
N ILE A 537 -25.00 7.65 -6.45
CA ILE A 537 -25.64 6.32 -6.51
C ILE A 537 -24.62 5.18 -6.38
N ILE A 538 -25.11 3.97 -6.11
CA ILE A 538 -24.31 2.72 -6.06
C ILE A 538 -24.84 1.69 -7.06
N ASP A 539 -26.16 1.55 -7.19
CA ASP A 539 -26.76 0.63 -8.16
C ASP A 539 -26.58 1.16 -9.60
N GLN A 540 -25.79 0.47 -10.41
CA GLN A 540 -25.52 0.88 -11.79
C GLN A 540 -26.79 0.96 -12.66
N SER A 541 -27.88 0.26 -12.30
CA SER A 541 -29.15 0.35 -13.03
C SER A 541 -29.85 1.71 -12.86
N ASP A 542 -29.53 2.47 -11.81
CA ASP A 542 -30.03 3.83 -11.61
C ASP A 542 -29.34 4.90 -12.48
N LEU A 543 -28.24 4.56 -13.19
CA LEU A 543 -27.68 5.44 -14.25
C LEU A 543 -28.73 5.84 -15.29
N ALA A 544 -29.72 4.99 -15.53
CA ALA A 544 -30.83 5.27 -16.44
C ALA A 544 -31.78 6.40 -15.98
N GLN A 545 -31.56 6.98 -14.79
CA GLN A 545 -32.26 8.18 -14.31
C GLN A 545 -31.58 9.50 -14.73
N PHE A 546 -30.32 9.47 -15.20
CA PHE A 546 -29.51 10.67 -15.44
C PHE A 546 -29.20 10.89 -16.93
N ASP A 547 -29.27 12.15 -17.39
CA ASP A 547 -28.89 12.59 -18.76
C ASP A 547 -27.42 13.09 -18.82
N ASP A 548 -26.71 13.12 -17.68
CA ASP A 548 -25.34 13.63 -17.53
C ASP A 548 -24.39 12.60 -16.91
N VAL A 549 -24.09 11.57 -17.69
CA VAL A 549 -23.15 10.50 -17.35
C VAL A 549 -22.00 10.52 -18.35
N ALA A 550 -20.77 10.33 -17.90
CA ALA A 550 -19.62 10.19 -18.78
C ALA A 550 -19.47 8.76 -19.35
N THR A 551 -18.92 8.66 -20.56
CA THR A 551 -18.53 7.40 -21.19
C THR A 551 -17.22 6.92 -20.55
N SER A 552 -17.16 5.64 -20.18
CA SER A 552 -15.95 4.97 -19.68
C SER A 552 -14.93 4.78 -20.81
N TYR A 553 -13.65 5.04 -20.53
CA TYR A 553 -12.55 4.83 -21.50
C TYR A 553 -11.36 4.12 -20.86
N GLY A 554 -10.75 3.19 -21.60
CA GLY A 554 -9.51 2.51 -21.21
C GLY A 554 -8.49 2.52 -22.34
N LEU A 555 -7.26 2.13 -22.05
CA LEU A 555 -6.23 1.98 -23.06
C LEU A 555 -6.32 0.58 -23.70
N ASN A 556 -6.22 0.50 -25.03
CA ASN A 556 -5.95 -0.75 -25.71
C ASN A 556 -4.45 -1.12 -25.58
N VAL A 557 -4.08 -2.31 -26.09
CA VAL A 557 -2.67 -2.75 -26.10
C VAL A 557 -1.76 -1.81 -26.90
N TYR A 558 -2.32 -0.99 -27.80
CA TYR A 558 -1.59 0.04 -28.55
C TYR A 558 -1.32 1.34 -27.75
N GLY A 559 -1.91 1.48 -26.57
CA GLY A 559 -1.94 2.73 -25.82
C GLY A 559 -2.85 3.79 -26.46
N ASP A 560 -3.71 3.42 -27.41
CA ASP A 560 -4.81 4.30 -27.86
C ASP A 560 -5.93 4.25 -26.81
N LEU A 561 -6.52 5.40 -26.50
CA LEU A 561 -7.74 5.47 -25.70
C LEU A 561 -8.96 4.97 -26.49
N VAL A 562 -9.68 3.97 -25.96
CA VAL A 562 -10.85 3.34 -26.58
C VAL A 562 -12.06 3.31 -25.64
N GLU A 563 -13.27 3.38 -26.20
CA GLU A 563 -14.53 3.36 -25.45
C GLU A 563 -14.79 2.00 -24.82
N ASN A 564 -14.98 1.98 -23.50
CA ASN A 564 -15.35 0.81 -22.74
C ASN A 564 -16.88 0.66 -22.70
N PRO A 565 -17.43 -0.55 -22.95
CA PRO A 565 -18.83 -0.83 -22.68
C PRO A 565 -19.09 -0.71 -21.17
N LEU A 566 -19.95 0.23 -20.76
CA LEU A 566 -20.26 0.49 -19.34
C LEU A 566 -20.61 -0.77 -18.51
N ALA A 567 -21.08 -1.85 -19.17
CA ALA A 567 -21.33 -3.14 -18.52
C ALA A 567 -20.09 -3.77 -17.84
N ILE A 568 -18.86 -3.46 -18.26
CA ILE A 568 -17.65 -4.01 -17.61
C ILE A 568 -17.44 -3.44 -16.21
N GLU A 569 -17.90 -2.20 -15.95
CA GLU A 569 -17.82 -1.55 -14.63
C GLU A 569 -18.66 -2.28 -13.56
N TYR A 570 -19.50 -3.25 -13.96
CA TYR A 570 -20.28 -4.09 -13.04
C TYR A 570 -19.39 -4.93 -12.10
N PHE A 571 -18.10 -5.13 -12.41
CA PHE A 571 -17.12 -5.76 -11.49
C PHE A 571 -17.03 -5.10 -10.11
N ALA A 572 -17.39 -3.81 -10.00
CA ALA A 572 -17.41 -3.10 -8.74
C ALA A 572 -18.65 -3.42 -7.87
N VAL A 573 -19.73 -3.95 -8.45
CA VAL A 573 -21.01 -4.18 -7.76
C VAL A 573 -20.91 -5.26 -6.66
N PRO A 574 -20.26 -6.42 -6.87
CA PRO A 574 -20.02 -7.40 -5.79
C PRO A 574 -19.18 -6.86 -4.64
N ILE A 575 -18.28 -5.90 -4.92
CA ILE A 575 -17.42 -5.22 -3.93
C ILE A 575 -17.89 -3.78 -3.67
N ALA A 576 -19.21 -3.54 -3.63
CA ALA A 576 -19.75 -2.18 -3.62
C ALA A 576 -19.14 -1.22 -2.58
N PRO A 577 -18.87 -1.63 -1.32
CA PRO A 577 -18.23 -0.76 -0.32
C PRO A 577 -16.74 -0.48 -0.56
N ALA A 578 -16.10 -1.18 -1.49
CA ALA A 578 -14.73 -0.92 -1.90
C ALA A 578 -14.61 -0.08 -3.18
N GLY A 579 -15.66 0.10 -3.98
CA GLY A 579 -15.49 0.77 -5.28
C GLY A 579 -16.70 1.15 -6.16
N ALA A 580 -17.97 0.90 -5.78
CA ALA A 580 -19.09 1.03 -6.72
C ALA A 580 -19.76 2.42 -6.80
N VAL A 581 -19.34 3.42 -6.01
CA VAL A 581 -20.04 4.72 -6.01
C VAL A 581 -19.83 5.47 -7.33
N TRP A 582 -20.94 5.91 -7.91
CA TRP A 582 -20.99 6.95 -8.93
C TRP A 582 -21.36 8.27 -8.24
N SER A 583 -20.64 9.34 -8.53
CA SER A 583 -20.88 10.67 -7.96
C SER A 583 -20.44 11.79 -8.91
N THR A 584 -20.64 13.02 -8.50
CA THR A 584 -20.30 14.25 -9.21
C THR A 584 -19.29 15.06 -8.37
N ALA A 585 -18.55 16.00 -8.96
CA ALA A 585 -17.60 16.79 -8.19
C ALA A 585 -18.31 17.68 -7.15
N ASP A 586 -19.50 18.19 -7.46
CA ASP A 586 -20.31 19.01 -6.54
C ASP A 586 -20.96 18.21 -5.39
N ASP A 587 -21.34 16.96 -5.62
CA ASP A 587 -21.81 16.04 -4.56
C ASP A 587 -20.64 15.64 -3.64
N MET A 588 -19.51 15.24 -4.22
CA MET A 588 -18.28 14.91 -3.48
C MET A 588 -17.75 16.10 -2.66
N ALA A 589 -17.98 17.34 -3.12
CA ALA A 589 -17.67 18.54 -2.36
C ALA A 589 -18.53 18.67 -1.09
N GLN A 590 -19.80 18.23 -1.09
CA GLN A 590 -20.60 18.15 0.16
C GLN A 590 -19.97 17.20 1.17
N TYR A 591 -19.40 16.10 0.67
CA TYR A 591 -18.70 15.12 1.50
C TYR A 591 -17.40 15.69 2.08
N ILE A 592 -16.53 16.36 1.32
CA ILE A 592 -15.35 17.03 1.92
C ILE A 592 -15.76 18.09 2.95
N MET A 593 -16.82 18.89 2.69
CA MET A 593 -17.29 19.87 3.67
C MET A 593 -17.77 19.22 4.98
N LEU A 594 -18.34 18.00 4.97
CA LEU A 594 -18.63 17.26 6.20
C LEU A 594 -17.35 16.94 7.01
N LEU A 595 -16.28 16.54 6.32
CA LEU A 595 -15.02 16.13 6.95
C LEU A 595 -14.27 17.34 7.53
N LEU A 596 -14.22 18.45 6.81
CA LEU A 596 -13.61 19.71 7.27
C LEU A 596 -14.39 20.33 8.45
N ASN A 597 -15.73 20.22 8.47
CA ASN A 597 -16.55 20.74 9.58
C ASN A 597 -16.70 19.73 10.74
N ASP A 598 -15.64 19.01 11.10
CA ASP A 598 -15.58 18.07 12.24
C ASP A 598 -16.70 16.99 12.25
N GLY A 599 -17.26 16.62 11.10
CA GLY A 599 -18.39 15.69 10.98
C GLY A 599 -19.77 16.31 11.20
N VAL A 600 -19.90 17.63 11.10
CA VAL A 600 -21.16 18.39 11.20
C VAL A 600 -21.69 18.77 9.82
N ASP A 601 -22.98 18.54 9.57
CA ASP A 601 -23.63 18.88 8.29
C ASP A 601 -24.02 20.37 8.16
N ALA A 602 -24.45 20.77 6.95
CA ALA A 602 -24.92 22.13 6.67
C ALA A 602 -26.24 22.52 7.39
N ALA A 603 -26.90 21.59 8.09
CA ALA A 603 -28.04 21.87 8.97
C ALA A 603 -27.63 22.08 10.44
N GLY A 604 -26.39 21.71 10.80
CA GLY A 604 -25.86 21.73 12.17
C GLY A 604 -26.14 20.45 12.96
N GLU A 605 -26.35 19.32 12.29
CA GLU A 605 -26.45 17.98 12.89
C GLU A 605 -25.09 17.26 12.78
N GLN A 606 -24.64 16.65 13.88
CA GLN A 606 -23.42 15.86 13.94
C GLN A 606 -23.72 14.47 13.37
N LEU A 607 -23.23 14.16 12.16
CA LEU A 607 -23.47 12.87 11.51
C LEU A 607 -22.47 11.80 11.98
N VAL A 608 -21.20 12.20 12.06
CA VAL A 608 -20.05 11.43 12.59
C VAL A 608 -19.29 12.33 13.56
N SER A 609 -18.62 11.77 14.57
CA SER A 609 -17.80 12.55 15.51
C SER A 609 -16.37 12.74 15.01
N ASP A 610 -15.75 13.87 15.38
CA ASP A 610 -14.31 14.12 15.24
C ASP A 610 -13.44 12.95 15.72
N ALA A 611 -13.79 12.30 16.84
CA ALA A 611 -13.06 11.13 17.33
C ALA A 611 -13.16 9.91 16.40
N SER A 612 -14.32 9.71 15.77
CA SER A 612 -14.52 8.64 14.78
C SER A 612 -13.86 8.95 13.43
N LEU A 613 -13.79 10.23 13.04
CA LEU A 613 -13.01 10.69 11.87
C LEU A 613 -11.50 10.51 12.11
N GLN A 614 -10.99 11.02 13.23
CA GLN A 614 -9.59 10.85 13.64
C GLN A 614 -9.18 9.37 13.75
N ARG A 615 -10.10 8.46 14.14
CA ARG A 615 -9.82 7.02 14.17
C ARG A 615 -9.66 6.37 12.79
N VAL A 616 -10.34 6.89 11.75
CA VAL A 616 -10.15 6.42 10.37
C VAL A 616 -8.98 7.11 9.66
N TRP A 617 -8.57 8.29 10.13
CA TRP A 617 -7.37 9.01 9.70
C TRP A 617 -6.14 8.74 10.58
N THR A 618 -6.19 7.80 11.53
CA THR A 618 -5.00 7.42 12.30
C THR A 618 -4.04 6.68 11.36
N PRO A 619 -2.75 7.08 11.28
CA PRO A 619 -1.70 6.26 10.65
C PRO A 619 -1.77 4.80 11.13
N GLY A 620 -1.71 3.85 10.20
CA GLY A 620 -1.97 2.43 10.47
C GLY A 620 -0.90 1.48 9.94
N VAL A 621 -0.59 1.56 8.65
CA VAL A 621 0.54 0.83 8.05
C VAL A 621 1.24 1.68 6.99
N ALA A 622 2.56 1.65 7.01
CA ALA A 622 3.44 2.36 6.08
C ALA A 622 3.18 1.97 4.61
N MET A 623 2.94 2.98 3.75
CA MET A 623 2.94 2.79 2.29
C MET A 623 4.32 3.11 1.69
N SER A 624 5.08 4.01 2.33
CA SER A 624 6.50 4.30 2.17
C SER A 624 7.04 4.85 3.54
N ALA A 625 7.90 5.88 3.62
CA ALA A 625 8.38 6.63 4.84
C ALA A 625 8.12 8.21 5.30
N ASN A 626 7.15 9.22 5.34
CA ASN A 626 5.84 10.00 5.02
C ASN A 626 4.26 9.73 5.11
N ALA A 627 3.54 8.93 4.30
CA ALA A 627 2.11 8.68 4.21
C ALA A 627 1.64 7.26 4.60
N ASN A 628 0.89 7.17 5.68
CA ASN A 628 0.31 5.89 6.12
C ASN A 628 -1.04 5.59 5.47
N TYR A 629 -1.39 4.30 5.39
CA TYR A 629 -2.79 3.91 5.22
C TYR A 629 -3.49 3.80 6.57
N GLY A 630 -4.57 4.55 6.73
CA GLY A 630 -5.50 4.47 7.86
C GLY A 630 -6.61 3.46 7.59
N LEU A 631 -7.85 3.77 7.99
CA LEU A 631 -9.00 2.91 7.69
C LEU A 631 -9.73 3.43 6.45
N GLY A 632 -9.33 2.97 5.27
CA GLY A 632 -9.89 3.42 4.00
C GLY A 632 -9.46 4.84 3.59
N TRP A 633 -8.29 5.29 4.04
CA TRP A 633 -7.71 6.63 3.86
C TRP A 633 -6.19 6.56 3.72
N ILE A 634 -5.61 7.46 2.94
CA ILE A 634 -4.18 7.76 2.90
C ILE A 634 -3.95 9.04 3.72
N ILE A 635 -2.92 9.07 4.56
CA ILE A 635 -2.60 10.19 5.45
C ILE A 635 -1.12 10.54 5.27
N GLU A 636 -0.83 11.55 4.43
CA GLU A 636 0.49 11.97 3.95
C GLU A 636 1.05 13.15 4.76
N ASP A 637 2.26 13.01 5.31
CA ASP A 637 3.12 14.18 5.61
C ASP A 637 3.65 14.77 4.30
N TRP A 638 2.94 15.78 3.79
CA TRP A 638 3.34 16.51 2.59
C TRP A 638 4.14 17.76 2.97
N LYS A 639 5.48 17.69 2.86
CA LYS A 639 6.38 18.82 3.13
C LYS A 639 6.10 19.46 4.52
N GLY A 640 5.75 18.68 5.55
CA GLY A 640 5.40 19.19 6.89
C GLY A 640 3.92 19.51 7.11
N LEU A 641 3.00 19.02 6.26
CA LEU A 641 1.55 19.22 6.35
C LEU A 641 0.80 17.89 6.26
N GLU A 642 -0.17 17.66 7.15
CA GLU A 642 -1.08 16.50 7.08
C GLU A 642 -2.07 16.65 5.90
N LEU A 643 -1.81 15.92 4.82
CA LEU A 643 -2.66 15.77 3.64
C LEU A 643 -3.42 14.44 3.72
N ILE A 644 -4.72 14.50 3.97
CA ILE A 644 -5.59 13.32 4.02
C ILE A 644 -6.25 13.15 2.66
N SER A 645 -6.10 11.97 2.04
CA SER A 645 -6.53 11.71 0.67
C SER A 645 -7.05 10.28 0.44
N HIS A 646 -7.70 10.06 -0.70
CA HIS A 646 -7.86 8.71 -1.26
C HIS A 646 -8.15 8.76 -2.77
N GLY A 647 -7.19 8.28 -3.56
CA GLY A 647 -7.36 8.10 -5.01
C GLY A 647 -8.27 6.92 -5.37
N GLY A 648 -8.93 6.99 -6.51
CA GLY A 648 -9.91 6.00 -6.95
C GLY A 648 -9.76 5.63 -8.43
N ASN A 649 -9.81 4.34 -8.74
CA ASN A 649 -9.77 3.82 -10.11
C ASN A 649 -10.84 2.75 -10.33
N THR A 650 -11.40 2.70 -11.54
CA THR A 650 -12.22 1.59 -12.06
C THR A 650 -11.70 1.15 -13.44
N LEU A 651 -12.51 0.49 -14.27
CA LEU A 651 -12.08 0.01 -15.58
C LEU A 651 -12.09 1.09 -16.67
N GLY A 652 -12.68 2.26 -16.43
CA GLY A 652 -12.51 3.44 -17.27
C GLY A 652 -12.88 4.79 -16.65
N PHE A 653 -12.76 4.89 -15.32
CA PHE A 653 -12.78 6.15 -14.57
C PHE A 653 -11.62 6.20 -13.57
N SER A 654 -11.14 7.42 -13.29
CA SER A 654 -10.16 7.71 -12.24
C SER A 654 -10.62 8.93 -11.44
N SER A 655 -10.27 9.02 -10.16
CA SER A 655 -10.61 10.16 -9.31
C SER A 655 -9.57 10.38 -8.21
N GLU A 656 -9.57 11.59 -7.65
CA GLU A 656 -8.83 11.97 -6.45
C GLU A 656 -9.72 12.78 -5.51
N LEU A 657 -9.52 12.59 -4.21
CA LEU A 657 -10.10 13.41 -3.15
C LEU A 657 -9.00 13.66 -2.12
N GLY A 658 -8.72 14.93 -1.82
CA GLY A 658 -7.67 15.29 -0.87
C GLY A 658 -7.97 16.61 -0.14
N PHE A 659 -7.61 16.69 1.14
CA PHE A 659 -7.80 17.88 1.97
C PHE A 659 -6.71 18.01 3.06
N ILE A 660 -6.46 19.25 3.48
CA ILE A 660 -5.57 19.58 4.60
C ILE A 660 -6.45 20.25 5.66
N ARG A 661 -6.65 19.57 6.79
CA ARG A 661 -7.63 19.97 7.81
C ARG A 661 -7.29 21.33 8.44
N ASP A 662 -6.04 21.52 8.84
CA ASP A 662 -5.55 22.78 9.45
C ASP A 662 -5.63 24.00 8.52
N ALA A 663 -5.82 23.78 7.21
CA ALA A 663 -5.99 24.81 6.19
C ALA A 663 -7.45 25.14 5.86
N ASP A 664 -8.43 24.40 6.44
CA ASP A 664 -9.84 24.38 6.01
C ASP A 664 -10.01 24.12 4.49
N LEU A 665 -9.06 23.47 3.79
CA LEU A 665 -9.03 23.37 2.32
C LEU A 665 -9.10 21.93 1.80
N GLY A 666 -9.84 21.71 0.71
CA GLY A 666 -9.86 20.43 0.00
C GLY A 666 -10.32 20.51 -1.46
N ILE A 667 -10.03 19.44 -2.21
CA ILE A 667 -10.30 19.31 -3.65
C ILE A 667 -10.82 17.92 -4.03
N VAL A 668 -11.72 17.88 -5.00
CA VAL A 668 -12.16 16.68 -5.72
C VAL A 668 -11.77 16.83 -7.19
N VAL A 669 -11.21 15.76 -7.79
CA VAL A 669 -11.00 15.67 -9.24
C VAL A 669 -11.54 14.33 -9.75
N LEU A 670 -12.41 14.34 -10.75
CA LEU A 670 -12.93 13.13 -11.42
C LEU A 670 -12.55 13.14 -12.90
N THR A 671 -12.21 12.00 -13.50
CA THR A 671 -11.98 11.87 -14.95
C THR A 671 -12.49 10.53 -15.50
N ASN A 672 -12.90 10.54 -16.76
CA ASN A 672 -13.45 9.39 -17.46
C ASN A 672 -12.39 8.65 -18.32
N ALA A 673 -11.28 8.28 -17.68
CA ALA A 673 -10.26 7.42 -18.23
C ALA A 673 -9.75 6.44 -17.16
N GLN A 674 -9.36 5.23 -17.57
CA GLN A 674 -8.76 4.19 -16.74
C GLN A 674 -7.35 4.58 -16.27
N ALA A 675 -7.01 4.28 -15.01
CA ALA A 675 -5.62 4.31 -14.50
C ALA A 675 -4.85 5.62 -14.75
N SER A 676 -5.54 6.76 -14.75
CA SER A 676 -4.95 8.06 -15.08
C SER A 676 -4.36 8.74 -13.85
N SER A 677 -3.12 9.23 -13.96
CA SER A 677 -2.48 10.07 -12.93
C SER A 677 -3.03 11.50 -12.88
N ALA A 678 -3.83 11.92 -13.87
CA ALA A 678 -4.30 13.30 -14.00
C ALA A 678 -5.07 13.82 -12.76
N PRO A 679 -5.97 13.06 -12.09
CA PRO A 679 -6.65 13.52 -10.88
C PRO A 679 -5.69 13.84 -9.74
N GLY A 680 -4.74 12.93 -9.46
CA GLY A 680 -3.70 13.12 -8.45
C GLY A 680 -2.80 14.32 -8.75
N ALA A 681 -2.34 14.45 -10.00
CA ALA A 681 -1.54 15.59 -10.44
C ALA A 681 -2.28 16.93 -10.31
N ILE A 682 -3.57 16.99 -10.67
CA ILE A 682 -4.38 18.22 -10.54
C ILE A 682 -4.63 18.57 -9.07
N ALA A 683 -4.89 17.57 -8.21
CA ALA A 683 -5.02 17.77 -6.77
C ALA A 683 -3.71 18.28 -6.14
N ARG A 684 -2.58 17.63 -6.44
CA ARG A 684 -1.24 18.04 -6.00
C ARG A 684 -0.89 19.45 -6.46
N ARG A 685 -1.09 19.79 -7.74
CA ARG A 685 -0.80 21.15 -8.23
C ARG A 685 -1.68 22.20 -7.60
N PHE A 686 -2.94 21.92 -7.27
CA PHE A 686 -3.76 22.85 -6.49
C PHE A 686 -3.15 23.13 -5.11
N MET A 687 -2.70 22.09 -4.40
CA MET A 687 -2.04 22.25 -3.10
C MET A 687 -0.72 23.05 -3.22
N GLU A 688 0.15 22.71 -4.17
CA GLU A 688 1.36 23.48 -4.48
C GLU A 688 1.08 24.98 -4.72
N LEU A 689 0.05 25.27 -5.54
CA LEU A 689 -0.33 26.64 -5.89
C LEU A 689 -0.84 27.44 -4.69
N VAL A 690 -1.56 26.83 -3.75
CA VAL A 690 -1.98 27.55 -2.53
C VAL A 690 -0.84 27.76 -1.55
N TYR A 691 0.15 26.86 -1.46
CA TYR A 691 1.34 27.10 -0.62
C TYR A 691 2.42 27.96 -1.29
N GLY A 692 2.38 28.11 -2.62
CA GLY A 692 3.34 28.91 -3.38
C GLY A 692 4.62 28.16 -3.73
N VAL A 693 4.52 26.83 -3.86
CA VAL A 693 5.61 25.94 -4.31
C VAL A 693 5.84 26.18 -5.81
N GLU A 694 6.98 26.77 -6.18
CA GLU A 694 7.29 27.11 -7.58
C GLU A 694 7.71 25.87 -8.40
N ASP A 695 8.56 25.01 -7.82
CA ASP A 695 9.09 23.79 -8.46
C ASP A 695 8.25 22.56 -8.04
N SER A 696 7.76 21.79 -9.01
CA SER A 696 6.77 20.71 -8.80
C SER A 696 7.35 19.32 -9.05
N ASP A 697 7.06 18.38 -8.15
CA ASP A 697 7.48 16.97 -8.24
C ASP A 697 6.70 16.19 -9.34
N ILE A 698 5.77 16.83 -10.05
CA ILE A 698 4.87 16.18 -11.02
C ILE A 698 5.58 15.93 -12.36
N ILE A 699 5.73 14.65 -12.71
CA ILE A 699 6.31 14.20 -13.97
C ILE A 699 5.20 13.96 -15.01
N PHE A 700 5.22 14.70 -16.11
CA PHE A 700 4.34 14.46 -17.27
C PHE A 700 4.89 13.36 -18.20
N PRO A 701 4.03 12.60 -18.91
CA PRO A 701 4.44 11.64 -19.93
C PRO A 701 5.30 12.18 -21.09
N SER A 702 5.42 13.50 -21.30
CA SER A 702 6.37 14.10 -22.26
C SER A 702 7.74 14.50 -21.67
N GLN A 703 7.96 14.30 -20.36
CA GLN A 703 9.27 14.41 -19.71
C GLN A 703 10.02 13.06 -19.64
N ILE A 704 9.31 11.97 -19.91
CA ILE A 704 9.84 10.62 -20.20
C ILE A 704 10.21 10.59 -21.69
N ASP A 705 11.25 9.87 -22.12
CA ASP A 705 11.62 9.80 -23.54
C ASP A 705 10.62 8.97 -24.34
N GLN A 706 9.63 9.69 -24.85
CA GLN A 706 8.66 9.19 -25.81
C GLN A 706 9.33 8.60 -27.07
N THR A 707 10.60 8.92 -27.39
CA THR A 707 11.27 8.39 -28.58
C THR A 707 11.58 6.89 -28.46
N GLU A 708 12.27 6.47 -27.39
CA GLU A 708 12.48 5.04 -27.14
C GLU A 708 11.19 4.36 -26.69
N SER A 709 10.39 5.02 -25.84
CA SER A 709 9.10 4.46 -25.42
C SER A 709 8.18 4.18 -26.62
N GLU A 710 8.08 5.06 -27.63
CA GLU A 710 7.39 4.76 -28.89
C GLU A 710 8.07 3.65 -29.70
N GLN A 711 9.41 3.53 -29.67
CA GLN A 711 10.14 2.51 -30.40
C GLN A 711 9.93 1.10 -29.80
N THR A 712 10.25 0.88 -28.52
CA THR A 712 9.96 -0.38 -27.79
C THR A 712 8.50 -0.79 -27.98
N ARG A 713 7.60 0.18 -27.80
CA ARG A 713 6.15 -0.02 -27.95
C ARG A 713 5.79 -0.46 -29.37
N GLN A 714 6.35 0.16 -30.41
CA GLN A 714 6.14 -0.22 -31.81
C GLN A 714 6.84 -1.55 -32.19
N GLU A 715 8.00 -1.87 -31.63
CA GLU A 715 8.70 -3.13 -31.87
C GLU A 715 7.94 -4.31 -31.27
N PHE A 716 7.44 -4.16 -30.03
CA PHE A 716 6.46 -5.08 -29.43
C PHE A 716 5.22 -5.24 -30.32
N TYR A 717 4.66 -4.16 -30.90
CA TYR A 717 3.50 -4.27 -31.80
C TYR A 717 3.80 -4.99 -33.12
N ASP A 718 5.02 -4.91 -33.64
CA ASP A 718 5.44 -5.67 -34.81
C ASP A 718 5.57 -7.18 -34.52
N THR A 719 5.61 -7.59 -33.23
CA THR A 719 5.49 -9.02 -32.83
C THR A 719 4.05 -9.56 -32.83
N LEU A 720 3.03 -8.69 -32.76
CA LEU A 720 1.64 -9.09 -32.48
C LEU A 720 0.90 -9.63 -33.72
N VAL A 721 0.73 -10.95 -33.77
CA VAL A 721 0.08 -11.68 -34.87
C VAL A 721 -1.40 -11.94 -34.54
N LYS A 722 -2.26 -11.04 -35.03
CA LYS A 722 -3.73 -11.11 -34.85
C LYS A 722 -4.36 -12.40 -35.37
N GLN A 723 -3.90 -12.86 -36.54
CA GLN A 723 -4.41 -14.04 -37.24
C GLN A 723 -3.37 -15.17 -37.22
N ALA A 724 -3.30 -15.89 -36.10
CA ALA A 724 -2.62 -17.18 -36.05
C ALA A 724 -3.36 -18.22 -36.93
N SER A 725 -2.63 -19.17 -37.53
CA SER A 725 -3.23 -20.07 -38.53
C SER A 725 -4.18 -21.11 -37.94
N ASP A 726 -5.27 -21.44 -38.66
CA ASP A 726 -6.29 -22.44 -38.29
C ASP A 726 -5.71 -23.72 -37.65
N ASP A 727 -4.71 -24.33 -38.31
CA ASP A 727 -4.08 -25.60 -37.89
C ASP A 727 -3.31 -25.47 -36.54
N ALA A 728 -2.91 -24.26 -36.14
CA ALA A 728 -2.22 -23.98 -34.88
C ALA A 728 -3.21 -23.66 -33.75
N ILE A 729 -4.22 -22.82 -34.01
CA ILE A 729 -5.21 -22.42 -32.98
C ILE A 729 -6.29 -23.48 -32.71
N ALA A 730 -6.51 -24.42 -33.64
CA ALA A 730 -7.52 -25.47 -33.48
C ALA A 730 -7.29 -26.40 -32.28
N GLN A 731 -6.06 -26.48 -31.74
CA GLN A 731 -5.80 -27.22 -30.50
C GLN A 731 -6.20 -26.42 -29.24
N PHE A 732 -6.21 -25.08 -29.32
CA PHE A 732 -6.56 -24.19 -28.23
C PHE A 732 -8.07 -23.93 -28.14
N THR A 733 -8.81 -23.87 -29.25
CA THR A 733 -10.27 -23.61 -29.21
C THR A 733 -11.09 -24.66 -28.45
N GLY A 734 -11.98 -24.21 -27.56
CA GLY A 734 -12.82 -25.05 -26.71
C GLY A 734 -13.11 -24.41 -25.35
N ASP A 735 -13.79 -25.16 -24.50
CA ASP A 735 -14.31 -24.74 -23.20
C ASP A 735 -13.31 -25.10 -22.08
N TYR A 736 -12.94 -24.14 -21.23
CA TYR A 736 -11.95 -24.22 -20.14
C TYR A 736 -12.59 -23.87 -18.80
N THR A 737 -11.96 -24.30 -17.71
CA THR A 737 -12.44 -24.04 -16.33
C THR A 737 -11.27 -23.82 -15.36
N ASN A 738 -11.45 -22.92 -14.40
CA ASN A 738 -10.58 -22.66 -13.25
C ASN A 738 -11.45 -22.52 -11.98
N GLU A 739 -10.92 -22.92 -10.81
CA GLU A 739 -11.72 -22.97 -9.56
C GLU A 739 -11.98 -21.57 -8.94
N ALA A 740 -11.15 -20.57 -9.26
CA ALA A 740 -11.29 -19.18 -8.77
C ALA A 740 -11.80 -18.20 -9.85
N LEU A 741 -11.42 -18.38 -11.11
CA LEU A 741 -11.79 -17.49 -12.24
C LEU A 741 -12.90 -18.06 -13.15
N GLY A 742 -13.58 -19.13 -12.74
CA GLY A 742 -14.75 -19.66 -13.43
C GLY A 742 -14.46 -20.36 -14.78
N ASP A 743 -15.46 -20.34 -15.67
CA ASP A 743 -15.41 -20.97 -16.99
C ASP A 743 -15.05 -19.95 -18.09
N MET A 744 -14.20 -20.36 -19.04
CA MET A 744 -13.78 -19.52 -20.17
C MET A 744 -13.88 -20.29 -21.49
N VAL A 745 -14.39 -19.65 -22.55
CA VAL A 745 -14.50 -20.22 -23.90
C VAL A 745 -13.48 -19.58 -24.83
N ILE A 746 -12.53 -20.38 -25.33
CA ILE A 746 -11.59 -19.96 -26.38
C ILE A 746 -12.20 -20.29 -27.75
N SER A 747 -12.47 -19.27 -28.55
CA SER A 747 -13.16 -19.40 -29.86
C SER A 747 -12.45 -18.63 -30.97
N VAL A 748 -12.97 -18.69 -32.20
CA VAL A 748 -12.45 -17.93 -33.35
C VAL A 748 -13.56 -17.08 -33.95
N ASN A 749 -13.31 -15.78 -34.15
CA ASN A 749 -14.31 -14.82 -34.64
C ASN A 749 -14.51 -14.90 -36.18
N GLU A 750 -15.42 -14.08 -36.73
CA GLU A 750 -15.67 -14.07 -38.19
C GLU A 750 -14.47 -13.56 -39.02
N ASP A 751 -13.55 -12.83 -38.41
CA ASP A 751 -12.34 -12.28 -39.01
C ASP A 751 -11.08 -13.16 -38.81
N GLY A 752 -11.21 -14.31 -38.12
CA GLY A 752 -10.16 -15.32 -37.99
C GLY A 752 -9.18 -15.13 -36.82
N GLU A 753 -9.51 -14.28 -35.86
CA GLU A 753 -8.72 -14.06 -34.65
C GLU A 753 -9.19 -14.99 -33.52
N LEU A 754 -8.28 -15.31 -32.58
CA LEU A 754 -8.61 -16.04 -31.36
C LEU A 754 -9.30 -15.09 -30.38
N VAL A 755 -10.37 -15.55 -29.72
CA VAL A 755 -11.14 -14.76 -28.75
C VAL A 755 -11.25 -15.55 -27.46
N ALA A 756 -10.93 -14.88 -26.34
CA ALA A 756 -11.28 -15.34 -25.00
C ALA A 756 -12.63 -14.73 -24.61
N ASP A 757 -13.57 -15.57 -24.20
CA ASP A 757 -14.90 -15.20 -23.70
C ASP A 757 -15.04 -15.75 -22.27
N MET A 758 -15.04 -14.85 -21.29
CA MET A 758 -15.12 -15.17 -19.85
C MET A 758 -16.57 -15.07 -19.34
N GLY A 759 -17.57 -14.95 -20.23
CA GLY A 759 -18.96 -14.68 -19.88
C GLY A 759 -19.23 -13.24 -19.47
N GLU A 760 -18.37 -12.67 -18.62
CA GLU A 760 -18.38 -11.26 -18.21
C GLU A 760 -18.10 -10.31 -19.38
N PHE A 761 -17.05 -10.62 -20.13
CA PHE A 761 -16.66 -9.93 -21.37
C PHE A 761 -15.93 -10.89 -22.31
N ALA A 762 -15.90 -10.54 -23.60
CA ALA A 762 -15.23 -11.30 -24.63
C ALA A 762 -14.33 -10.37 -25.46
N THR A 763 -13.09 -10.80 -25.69
CA THR A 763 -12.00 -9.94 -26.19
C THR A 763 -11.06 -10.70 -27.14
N PRO A 764 -10.54 -10.07 -28.22
CA PRO A 764 -9.50 -10.66 -29.04
C PRO A 764 -8.22 -10.90 -28.23
N ILE A 765 -7.62 -12.08 -28.40
CA ILE A 765 -6.28 -12.39 -27.91
C ILE A 765 -5.37 -12.70 -29.11
N TRP A 766 -4.23 -12.02 -29.19
CA TRP A 766 -3.31 -12.13 -30.33
C TRP A 766 -2.01 -12.83 -29.94
N LEU A 767 -1.48 -13.65 -30.83
CA LEU A 767 -0.23 -14.37 -30.62
C LEU A 767 0.92 -13.35 -30.61
N THR A 768 1.78 -13.37 -29.58
CA THR A 768 3.09 -12.72 -29.69
C THR A 768 4.08 -13.61 -30.44
N THR A 769 4.95 -13.00 -31.24
CA THR A 769 6.09 -13.66 -31.91
C THR A 769 7.44 -13.05 -31.52
N ASP A 770 7.45 -12.38 -30.37
CA ASP A 770 8.61 -12.15 -29.50
C ASP A 770 9.44 -13.45 -29.39
N GLU A 771 10.77 -13.37 -29.54
CA GLU A 771 11.64 -14.57 -29.54
C GLU A 771 11.92 -15.08 -28.11
N ASP A 772 11.67 -14.25 -27.10
CA ASP A 772 11.94 -14.55 -25.69
C ASP A 772 10.66 -14.95 -24.93
N ALA A 773 9.47 -14.62 -25.45
CA ALA A 773 8.19 -15.08 -24.92
C ALA A 773 7.94 -16.60 -25.13
N ASP A 774 7.35 -17.26 -24.12
CA ASP A 774 7.03 -18.70 -24.16
C ASP A 774 6.15 -19.04 -25.38
N PRO A 775 6.53 -19.98 -26.26
CA PRO A 775 5.81 -20.27 -27.49
C PRO A 775 4.34 -20.64 -27.22
N ASN A 776 3.45 -19.96 -27.93
CA ASN A 776 1.98 -19.93 -27.72
C ASN A 776 1.50 -19.01 -26.57
N THR A 777 2.27 -17.98 -26.21
CA THR A 777 1.77 -16.81 -25.47
C THR A 777 0.85 -15.96 -26.35
N TYR A 778 -0.35 -15.65 -25.85
CA TYR A 778 -1.30 -14.71 -26.45
C TYR A 778 -1.53 -13.53 -25.50
N ILE A 779 -1.91 -12.37 -26.04
CA ILE A 779 -2.07 -11.11 -25.31
C ILE A 779 -3.41 -10.46 -25.65
N MET A 780 -4.13 -9.96 -24.65
CA MET A 780 -5.41 -9.25 -24.81
C MET A 780 -5.25 -7.91 -25.55
N GLU A 781 -6.05 -7.65 -26.60
CA GLU A 781 -6.06 -6.33 -27.27
C GLU A 781 -6.71 -5.25 -26.41
N LEU A 782 -7.97 -5.47 -26.03
CA LEU A 782 -8.86 -4.41 -25.57
C LEU A 782 -8.89 -4.32 -24.05
N PRO A 783 -9.18 -3.13 -23.48
CA PRO A 783 -9.57 -3.03 -22.08
C PRO A 783 -10.83 -3.88 -21.82
N PRO A 784 -11.06 -4.33 -20.57
CA PRO A 784 -10.50 -3.80 -19.32
C PRO A 784 -9.05 -4.16 -18.99
N LEU A 785 -8.51 -5.24 -19.57
CA LEU A 785 -7.22 -5.84 -19.18
C LEU A 785 -6.30 -5.99 -20.39
N ALA A 786 -6.19 -4.94 -21.21
CA ALA A 786 -5.28 -4.89 -22.35
C ALA A 786 -3.85 -5.26 -21.91
N GLY A 787 -3.16 -6.09 -22.69
CA GLY A 787 -1.84 -6.60 -22.33
C GLY A 787 -1.83 -7.87 -21.46
N LEU A 788 -2.96 -8.29 -20.89
CA LEU A 788 -3.01 -9.52 -20.07
C LEU A 788 -2.58 -10.75 -20.89
N GLY A 789 -1.63 -11.51 -20.34
CA GLY A 789 -1.04 -12.70 -20.96
C GLY A 789 -1.87 -13.97 -20.77
N TYR A 790 -1.89 -14.79 -21.82
CA TYR A 790 -2.55 -16.09 -21.91
C TYR A 790 -1.53 -17.12 -22.45
N VAL A 791 -0.85 -17.84 -21.57
CA VAL A 791 0.21 -18.80 -21.94
C VAL A 791 -0.40 -20.18 -22.15
N PHE A 792 -0.46 -20.66 -23.40
CA PHE A 792 -1.09 -21.96 -23.72
C PHE A 792 -0.09 -23.12 -23.74
N ALA A 793 -0.25 -24.06 -22.81
CA ALA A 793 0.56 -25.28 -22.74
C ALA A 793 -0.22 -26.54 -23.19
N VAL A 794 0.52 -27.55 -23.68
CA VAL A 794 -0.02 -28.86 -24.05
C VAL A 794 0.82 -29.96 -23.40
N ALA A 795 0.22 -30.68 -22.45
CA ALA A 795 0.88 -31.72 -21.69
C ALA A 795 1.13 -33.01 -22.49
N ASP A 796 2.06 -33.83 -22.00
CA ASP A 796 2.51 -35.11 -22.58
C ASP A 796 1.36 -36.14 -22.80
N ASP A 797 0.23 -35.99 -22.10
CA ASP A 797 -0.97 -36.82 -22.24
C ASP A 797 -2.05 -36.25 -23.18
N GLY A 798 -1.87 -35.02 -23.67
CA GLY A 798 -2.80 -34.29 -24.53
C GLY A 798 -3.78 -33.37 -23.80
N THR A 799 -3.64 -33.19 -22.49
CA THR A 799 -4.31 -32.10 -21.75
C THR A 799 -3.81 -30.75 -22.26
N VAL A 800 -4.70 -29.79 -22.42
CA VAL A 800 -4.38 -28.39 -22.79
C VAL A 800 -4.73 -27.50 -21.61
N THR A 801 -3.85 -26.58 -21.28
CA THR A 801 -4.06 -25.55 -20.26
C THR A 801 -3.82 -24.16 -20.84
N VAL A 802 -4.35 -23.14 -20.17
CA VAL A 802 -3.94 -21.75 -20.39
C VAL A 802 -3.72 -21.07 -19.04
N THR A 803 -2.57 -20.46 -18.86
CA THR A 803 -2.17 -19.74 -17.64
C THR A 803 -2.37 -18.25 -17.84
N ILE A 804 -2.87 -17.58 -16.80
CA ILE A 804 -3.04 -16.12 -16.69
C ILE A 804 -2.44 -15.68 -15.35
N GLY A 805 -1.66 -14.59 -15.34
CA GLY A 805 -0.94 -14.10 -14.16
C GLY A 805 0.50 -14.63 -14.06
N ALA A 806 1.24 -14.18 -13.03
CA ALA A 806 2.64 -14.51 -12.79
C ALA A 806 3.04 -14.16 -11.34
N GLY A 807 4.06 -14.84 -10.81
CA GLY A 807 4.55 -14.62 -9.44
C GLY A 807 3.60 -15.19 -8.39
N LEU A 808 3.20 -14.36 -7.42
CA LEU A 808 2.35 -14.76 -6.29
C LEU A 808 0.91 -15.16 -6.68
N VAL A 809 0.46 -14.80 -7.88
CA VAL A 809 -0.94 -14.95 -8.30
C VAL A 809 -0.98 -15.45 -9.75
N GLU A 810 -1.05 -16.77 -9.91
CA GLU A 810 -1.21 -17.48 -11.20
C GLU A 810 -2.52 -18.28 -11.23
N TYR A 811 -3.23 -18.25 -12.36
CA TYR A 811 -4.46 -19.01 -12.59
C TYR A 811 -4.33 -19.89 -13.83
N THR A 812 -4.02 -21.18 -13.62
CA THR A 812 -4.07 -22.19 -14.69
C THR A 812 -5.51 -22.63 -14.93
N PHE A 813 -6.05 -22.36 -16.12
CA PHE A 813 -7.31 -22.95 -16.60
C PHE A 813 -7.04 -24.30 -17.27
N THR A 814 -7.88 -25.31 -17.00
CA THR A 814 -7.81 -26.62 -17.66
C THR A 814 -8.89 -26.77 -18.71
N LYS A 815 -8.50 -27.22 -19.92
CA LYS A 815 -9.46 -27.49 -21.00
C LYS A 815 -10.35 -28.69 -20.68
N THR A 816 -11.66 -28.51 -20.79
CA THR A 816 -12.65 -29.56 -20.54
C THR A 816 -12.74 -30.57 -21.70
N ALA A 817 -13.21 -31.79 -21.40
CA ALA A 817 -13.31 -32.88 -22.37
C ALA A 817 -14.73 -33.01 -22.97
N GLN A 818 -14.84 -32.88 -24.30
CA GLN A 818 -16.08 -32.99 -25.10
C GLN A 818 -16.60 -34.43 -25.29
#